data_AF-A0A2E6L1Y9-F1
#
_entry.id   AF-A0A2E6L1Y9-F1
#
_cell.length_a   1.000
_cell.length_b   1.000
_cell.length_c   1.000
_cell.angle_alpha   90.00
_cell.angle_beta   90.00
_cell.angle_gamma   90.00
#
_symmetry.space_group_name_H-M   'P 1'
#
loop_
_entity.id
_entity.type
_entity.pdbx_description
1 polymer ?
#
loop_
_entity_poly.entity_id
_entity_poly.type
_entity_poly.pdbx_seq_one_letter_code
_entity_poly.pdbx_strand_id
1 'polypeptide(L)'
;MMTKSIPLAILLIVSTQFLTAAGPKAKISQPDFTKGDLIPAGASHDWNLGSTGARGWMFSDKLETSTARQIAITKISPNSPADGPLKVGDVILGVGDKKFSHDPRTEFGKALTVAEERSGLLKILRWRDGKSKTVSLNLIVLGSYSLTAPYHCNKSKRILERGCKQLAEKISTSANRRQNPIIRSLNALALLASGNQTYLGIVKKEAEWASNYKTDSMATWYYGYAITLLAEYTMATGDRSFIPGLKRLALEASEGQSIVGSWGHKFAGEDGRLVGYGMMNAPGLTLTNSLILAQKAGVNDPKVRIAIERSTRLLRFYIGKGAIPYGDHQPWYQTHEDNGKCGMAAVLFHLNNEPEGARFFSRMSLASHGSERDTGHTGNFFNILWSLPGVALSGPHASGAWMREFGSWYFDLARTHEGTFVHQGPPNTRHDKYANWDCTGAYLLAYAHPLKKLYITGKSKPLIPQLDHHQAAETIADGRGWSNKYRNEAYDKIGVKDLLKLLSRWSPIVRERAAMALGRRGVSPNKEFIEMLSSNNLETRYGASQALAHTKTPSPEAVNALRKNLDHEDLWLRIESAEALANIGKSAMSALPKLLTMLAQPASEDDPRGMEQRYLSFAIFGKMLRNSLDGVDKDLLRKAIAATLLNEDGRARSDVGRLYGKLTYEEIKPLLPAIEKAIKTPSPSGVMFASGIRLSGLDILAKHRIKEGMSLCFEVMEIQKWGKAARIPRCLKALASYGGSAKPILPKLKKLEKDLLAHREKRNLERVINTVGQLIKEIETSKDSPKLRSLN
;
A
#
# COMPACT_ATOMS: atom_id res chain seq x y z
N MET A 1 15.68 13.64 42.12
CA MET A 1 14.83 12.42 42.13
C MET A 1 14.63 11.97 40.70
N MET A 2 14.94 10.71 40.42
CA MET A 2 15.34 10.15 39.13
C MET A 2 14.26 10.17 38.04
N THR A 3 14.56 10.82 36.91
CA THR A 3 13.87 10.62 35.63
C THR A 3 14.70 9.67 34.77
N LYS A 4 14.28 8.40 34.71
CA LYS A 4 14.96 7.36 33.91
C LYS A 4 14.65 7.54 32.42
N SER A 5 15.69 7.88 31.67
CA SER A 5 15.77 7.90 30.20
C SER A 5 15.77 6.48 29.63
N ILE A 6 14.94 6.19 28.62
CA ILE A 6 14.94 4.93 27.87
C ILE A 6 15.73 5.14 26.56
N PRO A 7 16.70 4.27 26.19
CA PRO A 7 17.54 4.46 25.03
C PRO A 7 16.85 4.02 23.73
N LEU A 8 17.07 4.80 22.66
CA LEU A 8 16.57 4.57 21.31
C LEU A 8 17.48 3.55 20.59
N ALA A 9 17.01 2.31 20.41
CA ALA A 9 17.75 1.25 19.74
C ALA A 9 17.71 1.38 18.19
N ILE A 10 18.87 1.12 17.59
CA ILE A 10 19.21 1.19 16.17
C ILE A 10 18.55 0.04 15.40
N LEU A 11 17.76 0.35 14.35
CA LEU A 11 17.16 -0.65 13.46
C LEU A 11 18.02 -0.87 12.20
N LEU A 12 18.67 -2.03 12.10
CA LEU A 12 19.18 -2.60 10.85
C LEU A 12 18.03 -3.38 10.18
N ILE A 13 17.66 -3.00 8.96
CA ILE A 13 16.61 -3.68 8.18
C ILE A 13 17.29 -4.72 7.28
N VAL A 14 17.21 -5.98 7.70
CA VAL A 14 17.30 -7.14 6.81
C VAL A 14 15.88 -7.46 6.34
N SER A 15 15.75 -7.73 5.05
CA SER A 15 14.51 -8.07 4.38
C SER A 15 14.01 -9.45 4.80
N THR A 16 13.06 -9.46 5.73
CA THR A 16 12.08 -10.55 5.90
C THR A 16 10.72 -9.95 6.28
N GLN A 17 9.68 -10.65 5.86
CA GLN A 17 8.28 -10.32 6.02
C GLN A 17 7.86 -10.11 7.50
N PHE A 18 6.73 -9.41 7.68
CA PHE A 18 5.84 -9.32 8.85
C PHE A 18 5.83 -8.02 9.68
N LEU A 19 4.62 -7.43 9.69
CA LEU A 19 3.81 -6.99 10.84
C LEU A 19 4.42 -6.05 11.88
N THR A 20 3.71 -4.92 12.05
CA THR A 20 3.43 -4.21 13.32
C THR A 20 4.59 -4.01 14.30
N ALA A 21 4.96 -2.76 14.54
CA ALA A 21 5.84 -2.35 15.65
C ALA A 21 5.52 -3.11 16.96
N ALA A 22 6.48 -3.90 17.43
CA ALA A 22 6.37 -4.77 18.59
C ALA A 22 7.09 -4.16 19.80
N GLY A 23 6.33 -3.82 20.84
CA GLY A 23 6.74 -4.16 22.21
C GLY A 23 6.24 -5.57 22.54
N PRO A 24 6.74 -6.25 23.59
CA PRO A 24 6.28 -7.59 23.92
C PRO A 24 4.80 -7.53 24.32
N LYS A 25 3.91 -7.93 23.40
CA LYS A 25 2.49 -8.09 23.71
C LYS A 25 2.35 -9.38 24.51
N ALA A 26 2.05 -9.27 25.80
CA ALA A 26 1.44 -10.38 26.52
C ALA A 26 0.28 -10.92 25.67
N LYS A 27 0.25 -12.22 25.44
CA LYS A 27 -0.81 -12.87 24.66
C LYS A 27 -2.12 -12.68 25.44
N ILE A 28 -2.99 -11.81 24.95
CA ILE A 28 -4.30 -11.57 25.55
C ILE A 28 -5.10 -12.87 25.41
N SER A 29 -5.48 -13.48 26.53
CA SER A 29 -6.40 -14.63 26.55
C SER A 29 -7.80 -14.16 26.17
N GLN A 30 -8.57 -15.05 25.52
CA GLN A 30 -9.96 -14.76 25.21
C GLN A 30 -10.78 -14.70 26.50
N PRO A 31 -11.36 -13.53 26.86
CA PRO A 31 -12.15 -13.40 28.08
C PRO A 31 -13.51 -14.10 27.94
N ASP A 32 -14.03 -14.58 29.06
CA ASP A 32 -15.40 -15.01 29.24
C ASP A 32 -16.13 -14.05 30.19
N PHE A 33 -16.79 -13.05 29.61
CA PHE A 33 -17.51 -12.01 30.34
C PHE A 33 -18.68 -12.58 31.17
N THR A 34 -19.19 -13.76 30.82
CA THR A 34 -20.24 -14.43 31.61
C THR A 34 -19.72 -15.04 32.91
N LYS A 35 -18.39 -15.12 33.07
CA LYS A 35 -17.70 -15.56 34.29
C LYS A 35 -17.08 -14.41 35.07
N GLY A 36 -17.33 -13.16 34.66
CA GLY A 36 -16.81 -11.97 35.33
C GLY A 36 -15.44 -11.51 34.83
N ASP A 37 -14.90 -12.10 33.75
CA ASP A 37 -13.69 -11.58 33.12
C ASP A 37 -13.92 -10.14 32.65
N LEU A 38 -12.88 -9.30 32.71
CA LEU A 38 -12.93 -7.91 32.27
C LEU A 38 -12.34 -7.75 30.86
N ILE A 39 -12.70 -6.65 30.19
CA ILE A 39 -12.01 -6.26 28.96
C ILE A 39 -10.53 -6.04 29.30
N PRO A 40 -9.58 -6.72 28.62
CA PRO A 40 -8.17 -6.64 28.93
C PRO A 40 -7.64 -5.20 28.94
N ALA A 41 -6.79 -4.87 29.92
CA ALA A 41 -6.23 -3.54 30.06
C ALA A 41 -5.51 -3.07 28.77
N GLY A 42 -5.86 -1.88 28.28
CA GLY A 42 -5.31 -1.32 27.05
C GLY A 42 -5.94 -1.83 25.75
N ALA A 43 -6.96 -2.71 25.83
CA ALA A 43 -7.79 -3.12 24.69
C ALA A 43 -8.96 -2.15 24.47
N SER A 44 -8.65 -0.96 23.96
CA SER A 44 -9.62 0.13 23.88
C SER A 44 -10.55 0.09 22.66
N HIS A 45 -10.28 -0.75 21.66
CA HIS A 45 -11.07 -0.75 20.44
C HIS A 45 -12.38 -1.54 20.59
N ASP A 46 -13.50 -0.83 20.52
CA ASP A 46 -14.84 -1.38 20.38
C ASP A 46 -15.43 -1.04 18.99
N TRP A 47 -16.53 -1.71 18.63
CA TRP A 47 -17.22 -1.57 17.34
C TRP A 47 -18.63 -1.00 17.53
N ASN A 48 -19.09 -0.23 16.55
CA ASN A 48 -20.50 0.16 16.51
C ASN A 48 -21.36 -1.05 16.18
N LEU A 49 -22.48 -1.25 16.88
CA LEU A 49 -23.40 -2.36 16.68
C LEU A 49 -24.58 -1.94 15.80
N GLY A 50 -24.27 -1.28 14.69
CA GLY A 50 -25.22 -0.78 13.71
C GLY A 50 -26.20 0.26 14.26
N SER A 51 -27.41 0.21 13.70
CA SER A 51 -28.51 1.13 14.00
C SER A 51 -29.13 0.93 15.38
N THR A 52 -28.53 0.10 16.24
CA THR A 52 -28.98 -0.11 17.62
C THR A 52 -28.63 1.06 18.54
N GLY A 53 -27.57 1.81 18.21
CA GLY A 53 -26.99 2.83 19.10
C GLY A 53 -26.13 2.28 20.24
N ALA A 54 -25.88 0.96 20.27
CA ALA A 54 -24.90 0.35 21.15
C ALA A 54 -23.51 0.26 20.49
N ARG A 55 -22.47 0.26 21.33
CA ARG A 55 -21.12 -0.19 20.96
C ARG A 55 -20.73 -1.38 21.82
N GLY A 56 -19.87 -2.22 21.26
CA GLY A 56 -19.40 -3.39 21.97
C GLY A 56 -17.99 -3.83 21.60
N TRP A 57 -17.29 -4.35 22.60
CA TRP A 57 -15.96 -4.92 22.47
C TRP A 57 -16.06 -6.40 22.13
N MET A 58 -15.16 -6.86 21.25
CA MET A 58 -15.05 -8.24 20.81
C MET A 58 -13.59 -8.66 20.87
N PHE A 59 -13.35 -9.91 21.27
CA PHE A 59 -12.00 -10.45 21.31
C PHE A 59 -11.41 -10.52 19.90
N SER A 60 -10.21 -9.96 19.72
CA SER A 60 -9.47 -10.05 18.48
C SER A 60 -8.14 -10.77 18.68
N ASP A 61 -7.80 -11.66 17.75
CA ASP A 61 -6.53 -12.37 17.69
C ASP A 61 -6.03 -12.36 16.24
N LYS A 62 -4.77 -11.93 16.06
CA LYS A 62 -4.12 -11.81 14.74
C LYS A 62 -4.98 -11.09 13.68
N LEU A 63 -5.57 -9.94 14.01
CA LEU A 63 -6.40 -9.15 13.09
C LEU A 63 -7.67 -9.89 12.62
N GLU A 64 -8.31 -10.64 13.52
CA GLU A 64 -9.61 -11.27 13.29
C GLU A 64 -10.41 -11.40 14.59
N THR A 65 -11.74 -11.41 14.48
CA THR A 65 -12.68 -11.71 15.58
C THR A 65 -13.38 -13.06 15.38
N SER A 66 -12.89 -13.91 14.47
CA SER A 66 -13.50 -15.20 14.09
C SER A 66 -13.61 -16.20 15.25
N THR A 67 -12.82 -16.04 16.32
CA THR A 67 -12.91 -16.84 17.56
C THR A 67 -13.70 -16.17 18.67
N ALA A 68 -14.07 -14.89 18.54
CA ALA A 68 -14.93 -14.24 19.53
C ALA A 68 -16.31 -14.89 19.56
N ARG A 69 -16.86 -15.09 20.75
CA ARG A 69 -18.20 -15.67 20.96
C ARG A 69 -19.10 -14.78 21.82
N GLN A 70 -18.60 -13.60 22.18
CA GLN A 70 -19.25 -12.66 23.08
C GLN A 70 -18.95 -11.24 22.61
N ILE A 71 -19.94 -10.36 22.76
CA ILE A 71 -19.80 -8.91 22.58
C ILE A 71 -20.09 -8.28 23.94
N ALA A 72 -19.11 -7.62 24.56
CA ALA A 72 -19.31 -6.87 25.79
C ALA A 72 -19.78 -5.45 25.48
N ILE A 73 -20.93 -5.02 26.00
CA ILE A 73 -21.48 -3.69 25.73
C ILE A 73 -20.65 -2.64 26.47
N THR A 74 -20.06 -1.73 25.69
CA THR A 74 -19.16 -0.66 26.18
C THR A 74 -19.84 0.69 26.24
N LYS A 75 -20.84 0.94 25.39
CA LYS A 75 -21.55 2.22 25.33
C LYS A 75 -22.95 2.05 24.76
N ILE A 76 -23.88 2.87 25.21
CA ILE A 76 -25.23 3.01 24.66
C ILE A 76 -25.50 4.50 24.45
N SER A 77 -25.99 4.86 23.28
CA SER A 77 -26.44 6.23 22.99
C SER A 77 -27.82 6.47 23.58
N PRO A 78 -28.08 7.63 24.21
CA PRO A 78 -29.41 8.01 24.68
C PRO A 78 -30.43 8.04 23.53
N ASN A 79 -31.69 7.70 23.83
CA ASN A 79 -32.81 7.67 22.88
C ASN A 79 -32.59 6.74 21.68
N SER A 80 -31.66 5.80 21.77
CA SER A 80 -31.40 4.81 20.74
C SER A 80 -32.25 3.55 20.95
N PRO A 81 -32.39 2.67 19.93
CA PRO A 81 -33.07 1.39 20.10
C PRO A 81 -32.51 0.49 21.22
N ALA A 82 -31.24 0.68 21.60
CA ALA A 82 -30.59 -0.03 22.70
C ALA A 82 -30.83 0.62 24.08
N ASP A 83 -31.29 1.87 24.13
CA ASP A 83 -31.53 2.62 25.36
C ASP A 83 -32.73 2.06 26.13
N GLY A 84 -32.48 1.52 27.32
CA GLY A 84 -33.44 0.74 28.11
C GLY A 84 -33.24 -0.77 28.02
N PRO A 85 -33.43 -1.42 26.84
CA PRO A 85 -33.26 -2.87 26.70
C PRO A 85 -31.87 -3.39 27.06
N LEU A 86 -30.83 -2.60 26.77
CA LEU A 86 -29.43 -2.91 27.07
C LEU A 86 -28.85 -1.97 28.13
N LYS A 87 -27.76 -2.40 28.77
CA LYS A 87 -26.94 -1.62 29.71
C LYS A 87 -25.46 -1.89 29.46
N VAL A 88 -24.60 -0.92 29.80
CA VAL A 88 -23.15 -1.14 29.81
C VAL A 88 -22.83 -2.28 30.78
N GLY A 89 -21.98 -3.22 30.35
CA GLY A 89 -21.69 -4.45 31.09
C GLY A 89 -22.53 -5.66 30.67
N ASP A 90 -23.61 -5.46 29.89
CA ASP A 90 -24.30 -6.58 29.25
C ASP A 90 -23.37 -7.33 28.29
N VAL A 91 -23.63 -8.63 28.12
CA VAL A 91 -22.91 -9.48 27.17
C VAL A 91 -23.89 -10.01 26.14
N ILE A 92 -23.67 -9.71 24.86
CA ILE A 92 -24.42 -10.35 23.78
C ILE A 92 -23.73 -11.66 23.43
N LEU A 93 -24.46 -12.76 23.55
CA LEU A 93 -24.00 -14.12 23.26
C LEU A 93 -24.36 -14.58 21.86
N GLY A 94 -25.28 -13.89 21.20
CA GLY A 94 -25.73 -14.24 19.85
C GLY A 94 -26.95 -13.44 19.38
N VAL A 95 -27.49 -13.84 18.24
CA VAL A 95 -28.64 -13.21 17.56
C VAL A 95 -29.81 -14.19 17.47
N GLY A 96 -31.03 -13.68 17.67
CA GLY A 96 -32.18 -14.53 17.96
C GLY A 96 -31.94 -15.39 19.19
N ASP A 97 -32.22 -16.69 19.08
CA ASP A 97 -31.96 -17.67 20.14
C ASP A 97 -30.67 -18.49 19.90
N LYS A 98 -29.87 -18.11 18.90
CA LYS A 98 -28.63 -18.81 18.52
C LYS A 98 -27.42 -18.06 19.06
N LYS A 99 -26.51 -18.79 19.72
CA LYS A 99 -25.19 -18.25 20.10
C LYS A 99 -24.33 -18.00 18.85
N PHE A 100 -23.41 -17.05 18.93
CA PHE A 100 -22.44 -16.82 17.87
C PHE A 100 -21.63 -18.09 17.60
N SER A 101 -21.46 -18.41 16.31
CA SER A 101 -20.74 -19.61 15.85
C SER A 101 -19.41 -19.26 15.17
N HIS A 102 -19.30 -18.04 14.65
CA HIS A 102 -18.16 -17.47 13.95
C HIS A 102 -17.97 -16.00 14.41
N ASP A 103 -17.38 -15.15 13.56
CA ASP A 103 -17.18 -13.71 13.76
C ASP A 103 -18.51 -13.00 14.14
N PRO A 104 -18.63 -12.49 15.39
CA PRO A 104 -19.83 -11.82 15.84
C PRO A 104 -20.17 -10.56 15.03
N ARG A 105 -19.17 -9.87 14.44
CA ARG A 105 -19.42 -8.69 13.59
C ARG A 105 -20.26 -9.06 12.38
N THR A 106 -19.89 -10.15 11.71
CA THR A 106 -20.58 -10.64 10.52
C THR A 106 -21.96 -11.18 10.85
N GLU A 107 -22.10 -12.00 11.90
CA GLU A 107 -23.41 -12.53 12.31
C GLU A 107 -24.36 -11.42 12.76
N PHE A 108 -23.88 -10.47 13.56
CA PHE A 108 -24.67 -9.34 14.04
C PHE A 108 -25.05 -8.39 12.89
N GLY A 109 -24.12 -8.07 12.00
CA GLY A 109 -24.37 -7.27 10.80
C GLY A 109 -25.43 -7.89 9.88
N LYS A 110 -25.38 -9.22 9.67
CA LYS A 110 -26.41 -9.93 8.90
C LYS A 110 -27.77 -9.91 9.60
N ALA A 111 -27.81 -10.05 10.92
CA ALA A 111 -29.05 -9.95 11.69
C ALA A 111 -29.66 -8.55 11.63
N LEU A 112 -28.83 -7.49 11.64
CA LEU A 112 -29.27 -6.12 11.38
C LEU A 112 -29.92 -6.00 10.00
N THR A 113 -29.25 -6.52 8.96
CA THR A 113 -29.79 -6.49 7.60
C THR A 113 -31.17 -7.13 7.55
N VAL A 114 -31.35 -8.32 8.14
CA VAL A 114 -32.62 -9.07 8.17
C VAL A 114 -33.70 -8.34 8.96
N ALA A 115 -33.38 -7.80 10.14
CA ALA A 115 -34.34 -7.09 10.98
C ALA A 115 -34.93 -5.86 10.26
N GLU A 116 -34.10 -5.11 9.55
CA GLU A 116 -34.51 -3.91 8.82
C GLU A 116 -35.32 -4.20 7.54
N GLU A 117 -35.42 -5.46 7.09
CA GLU A 117 -36.15 -5.79 5.86
C GLU A 117 -37.66 -5.61 5.99
N ARG A 118 -38.23 -6.03 7.12
CA ARG A 118 -39.69 -6.09 7.31
C ARG A 118 -40.16 -5.67 8.71
N SER A 119 -39.71 -6.35 9.75
CA SER A 119 -40.29 -6.21 11.10
C SER A 119 -39.70 -5.05 11.91
N GLY A 120 -38.46 -4.64 11.60
CA GLY A 120 -37.67 -3.75 12.43
C GLY A 120 -37.19 -4.42 13.73
N LEU A 121 -37.60 -5.66 14.03
CA LEU A 121 -37.34 -6.27 15.32
C LEU A 121 -36.04 -7.08 15.29
N LEU A 122 -34.98 -6.53 15.89
CA LEU A 122 -33.73 -7.26 16.09
C LEU A 122 -33.76 -7.99 17.43
N LYS A 123 -33.80 -9.32 17.39
CA LYS A 123 -33.70 -10.18 18.59
C LYS A 123 -32.24 -10.50 18.88
N ILE A 124 -31.81 -10.37 20.13
CA ILE A 124 -30.45 -10.68 20.59
C ILE A 124 -30.48 -11.48 21.88
N LEU A 125 -29.57 -12.44 22.01
CA LEU A 125 -29.39 -13.24 23.21
C LEU A 125 -28.47 -12.49 24.18
N ARG A 126 -29.07 -11.82 25.17
CA ARG A 126 -28.36 -11.00 26.16
C ARG A 126 -28.16 -11.78 27.45
N TRP A 127 -26.93 -11.77 27.96
CA TRP A 127 -26.60 -12.19 29.31
C TRP A 127 -26.43 -10.98 30.24
N ARG A 128 -27.03 -11.06 31.43
CA ARG A 128 -26.93 -10.08 32.52
C ARG A 128 -27.14 -10.81 33.85
N ASP A 129 -26.29 -10.56 34.84
CA ASP A 129 -26.41 -11.06 36.22
C ASP A 129 -26.69 -12.58 36.29
N GLY A 130 -25.92 -13.37 35.54
CA GLY A 130 -26.04 -14.84 35.51
C GLY A 130 -27.19 -15.38 34.66
N LYS A 131 -28.05 -14.53 34.07
CA LYS A 131 -29.22 -14.96 33.30
C LYS A 131 -29.09 -14.59 31.83
N SER A 132 -29.37 -15.56 30.95
CA SER A 132 -29.50 -15.31 29.51
C SER A 132 -30.97 -15.11 29.15
N LYS A 133 -31.28 -14.04 28.42
CA LYS A 133 -32.63 -13.73 27.94
C LYS A 133 -32.57 -13.13 26.54
N THR A 134 -33.47 -13.58 25.66
CA THR A 134 -33.67 -12.93 24.37
C THR A 134 -34.39 -11.60 24.57
N VAL A 135 -33.76 -10.51 24.13
CA VAL A 135 -34.34 -9.15 24.15
C VAL A 135 -34.51 -8.67 22.71
N SER A 136 -35.48 -7.78 22.50
CA SER A 136 -35.77 -7.24 21.18
C SER A 136 -35.49 -5.74 21.12
N LEU A 137 -34.84 -5.30 20.05
CA LEU A 137 -34.57 -3.89 19.76
C LEU A 137 -35.40 -3.47 18.54
N ASN A 138 -36.06 -2.31 18.63
CA ASN A 138 -36.90 -1.79 17.55
C ASN A 138 -36.07 -0.88 16.64
N LEU A 139 -35.76 -1.37 15.45
CA LEU A 139 -35.04 -0.70 14.40
C LEU A 139 -36.01 -0.15 13.35
N ILE A 140 -35.50 0.78 12.54
CA ILE A 140 -36.25 1.35 11.43
C ILE A 140 -36.26 0.36 10.26
N VAL A 141 -37.45 0.13 9.69
CA VAL A 141 -37.61 -0.72 8.50
C VAL A 141 -37.13 0.04 7.26
N LEU A 142 -36.11 -0.50 6.60
CA LEU A 142 -35.51 0.07 5.39
C LEU A 142 -35.78 -0.76 4.13
N GLY A 143 -36.24 -2.00 4.27
CA GLY A 143 -36.41 -2.95 3.16
C GLY A 143 -35.18 -3.85 2.97
N SER A 144 -35.14 -4.64 1.90
CA SER A 144 -34.02 -5.55 1.62
C SER A 144 -33.00 -4.94 0.64
N TYR A 145 -31.76 -5.44 0.69
CA TYR A 145 -30.79 -5.18 -0.36
C TYR A 145 -31.17 -5.96 -1.62
N SER A 146 -31.17 -5.31 -2.79
CA SER A 146 -31.42 -5.99 -4.07
C SER A 146 -30.21 -6.81 -4.52
N LEU A 147 -30.40 -7.69 -5.50
CA LEU A 147 -29.31 -8.48 -6.10
C LEU A 147 -28.25 -7.61 -6.79
N THR A 148 -28.53 -6.32 -7.01
CA THR A 148 -27.67 -5.35 -7.69
C THR A 148 -27.32 -4.15 -6.81
N ALA A 149 -27.52 -4.24 -5.49
CA ALA A 149 -27.30 -3.11 -4.58
C ALA A 149 -25.90 -2.48 -4.77
N PRO A 150 -25.77 -1.14 -4.79
CA PRO A 150 -26.82 -0.15 -4.48
C PRO A 150 -27.80 0.15 -5.63
N TYR A 151 -27.59 -0.40 -6.83
CA TYR A 151 -28.46 -0.18 -7.99
C TYR A 151 -29.81 -0.87 -7.81
N HIS A 152 -30.88 -0.18 -8.20
CA HIS A 152 -32.25 -0.69 -8.13
C HIS A 152 -32.61 -1.22 -6.74
N CYS A 153 -32.19 -0.51 -5.69
CA CYS A 153 -32.36 -0.93 -4.29
C CYS A 153 -33.01 0.17 -3.46
N ASN A 154 -34.24 -0.08 -2.99
CA ASN A 154 -34.98 0.87 -2.14
C ASN A 154 -34.32 1.08 -0.78
N LYS A 155 -33.73 0.04 -0.17
CA LYS A 155 -32.96 0.18 1.08
C LYS A 155 -31.78 1.14 0.90
N SER A 156 -30.97 0.94 -0.15
CA SER A 156 -29.85 1.84 -0.47
C SER A 156 -30.30 3.28 -0.69
N LYS A 157 -31.40 3.50 -1.41
CA LYS A 157 -31.99 4.83 -1.61
C LYS A 157 -32.37 5.50 -0.29
N ARG A 158 -33.11 4.80 0.59
CA ARG A 158 -33.51 5.33 1.91
C ARG A 158 -32.32 5.63 2.82
N ILE A 159 -31.30 4.78 2.79
CA ILE A 159 -30.05 5.02 3.54
C ILE A 159 -29.37 6.30 3.04
N LEU A 160 -29.26 6.48 1.72
CA LEU A 160 -28.67 7.67 1.12
C LEU A 160 -29.42 8.94 1.53
N GLU A 161 -30.75 8.95 1.35
CA GLU A 161 -31.59 10.12 1.63
C GLU A 161 -31.52 10.54 3.11
N ARG A 162 -31.66 9.58 4.03
CA ARG A 162 -31.57 9.84 5.47
C ARG A 162 -30.17 10.29 5.90
N GLY A 163 -29.14 9.62 5.39
CA GLY A 163 -27.75 9.94 5.70
C GLY A 163 -27.35 11.32 5.19
N CYS A 164 -27.75 11.70 3.97
CA CYS A 164 -27.51 13.03 3.43
C CYS A 164 -28.22 14.12 4.24
N LYS A 165 -29.46 13.89 4.68
CA LYS A 165 -30.18 14.83 5.55
C LYS A 165 -29.41 15.09 6.85
N GLN A 166 -29.02 14.03 7.55
CA GLN A 166 -28.25 14.13 8.80
C GLN A 166 -26.88 14.76 8.59
N LEU A 167 -26.21 14.41 7.49
CA LEU A 167 -24.92 14.99 7.14
C LEU A 167 -25.03 16.50 6.89
N ALA A 168 -26.07 16.95 6.17
CA ALA A 168 -26.30 18.37 5.90
C ALA A 168 -26.58 19.17 7.18
N GLU A 169 -27.40 18.63 8.10
CA GLU A 169 -27.66 19.21 9.42
C GLU A 169 -26.36 19.35 10.23
N LYS A 170 -25.54 18.29 10.24
CA LYS A 170 -24.26 18.26 10.95
C LYS A 170 -23.24 19.26 10.40
N ILE A 171 -23.09 19.35 9.07
CA ILE A 171 -22.17 20.32 8.46
C ILE A 171 -22.62 21.75 8.79
N SER A 172 -23.93 22.03 8.67
CA SER A 172 -24.48 23.38 8.89
C SER A 172 -24.32 23.87 10.32
N THR A 173 -24.34 22.97 11.30
CA THR A 173 -24.19 23.29 12.74
C THR A 173 -22.74 23.20 13.24
N SER A 174 -21.82 22.70 12.42
CA SER A 174 -20.42 22.45 12.81
C SER A 174 -19.51 23.67 12.86
N ALA A 175 -20.08 24.88 12.96
CA ALA A 175 -19.34 26.14 13.03
C ALA A 175 -18.17 26.02 14.03
N ASN A 176 -16.94 26.24 13.54
CA ASN A 176 -15.69 26.36 14.31
C ASN A 176 -14.89 25.08 14.67
N ARG A 177 -15.12 23.91 14.06
CA ARG A 177 -14.19 22.76 14.25
C ARG A 177 -13.22 22.59 13.08
N ARG A 178 -11.91 22.54 13.37
CA ARG A 178 -10.86 22.16 12.40
C ARG A 178 -11.05 20.69 11.99
N GLN A 179 -11.76 20.45 10.89
CA GLN A 179 -11.98 19.11 10.35
C GLN A 179 -10.81 18.64 9.50
N ASN A 180 -10.62 17.32 9.41
CA ASN A 180 -9.65 16.74 8.49
C ASN A 180 -10.06 17.06 7.03
N PRO A 181 -9.16 17.56 6.16
CA PRO A 181 -9.48 17.94 4.78
C PRO A 181 -10.09 16.81 3.94
N ILE A 182 -9.71 15.56 4.19
CA ILE A 182 -10.23 14.39 3.47
C ILE A 182 -11.70 14.20 3.81
N ILE A 183 -12.02 14.14 5.11
CA ILE A 183 -13.39 13.98 5.60
C ILE A 183 -14.28 15.12 5.10
N ARG A 184 -13.80 16.36 5.25
CA ARG A 184 -14.53 17.56 4.84
C ARG A 184 -14.91 17.50 3.35
N SER A 185 -13.94 17.14 2.50
CA SER A 185 -14.16 16.99 1.07
C SER A 185 -15.13 15.85 0.72
N LEU A 186 -14.98 14.68 1.36
CA LEU A 186 -15.84 13.52 1.11
C LEU A 186 -17.29 13.76 1.56
N ASN A 187 -17.49 14.46 2.66
CA ASN A 187 -18.80 14.82 3.16
C ASN A 187 -19.52 15.78 2.20
N ALA A 188 -18.82 16.80 1.70
CA ALA A 188 -19.36 17.72 0.69
C ALA A 188 -19.66 17.00 -0.63
N LEU A 189 -18.76 16.11 -1.08
CA LEU A 189 -18.96 15.28 -2.28
C LEU A 189 -20.19 14.36 -2.15
N ALA A 190 -20.46 13.79 -0.98
CA ALA A 190 -21.65 12.96 -0.76
C ALA A 190 -22.95 13.76 -0.90
N LEU A 191 -23.00 14.99 -0.35
CA LEU A 191 -24.15 15.88 -0.53
C LEU A 191 -24.32 16.28 -1.99
N LEU A 192 -23.22 16.60 -2.70
CA LEU A 192 -23.27 16.91 -4.12
C LEU A 192 -23.73 15.71 -4.96
N ALA A 193 -23.24 14.51 -4.65
CA ALA A 193 -23.60 13.27 -5.34
C ALA A 193 -25.08 12.88 -5.17
N SER A 194 -25.75 13.35 -4.11
CA SER A 194 -27.18 13.17 -3.93
C SER A 194 -28.02 13.88 -5.01
N GLY A 195 -27.47 14.91 -5.65
CA GLY A 195 -28.17 15.75 -6.62
C GLY A 195 -29.28 16.64 -6.03
N ASN A 196 -29.43 16.67 -4.69
CA ASN A 196 -30.45 17.48 -4.03
C ASN A 196 -30.03 18.96 -3.99
N GLN A 197 -30.83 19.81 -4.65
CA GLN A 197 -30.56 21.24 -4.80
C GLN A 197 -30.52 21.99 -3.46
N THR A 198 -31.23 21.52 -2.44
CA THR A 198 -31.27 22.18 -1.12
C THR A 198 -29.92 22.17 -0.41
N TYR A 199 -29.02 21.24 -0.77
CA TYR A 199 -27.68 21.15 -0.17
C TYR A 199 -26.63 22.02 -0.88
N LEU A 200 -26.93 22.59 -2.06
CA LEU A 200 -25.92 23.29 -2.86
C LEU A 200 -25.31 24.50 -2.15
N GLY A 201 -26.09 25.22 -1.33
CA GLY A 201 -25.57 26.31 -0.52
C GLY A 201 -24.51 25.84 0.49
N ILE A 202 -24.69 24.65 1.08
CA ILE A 202 -23.71 24.03 1.97
C ILE A 202 -22.47 23.62 1.17
N VAL A 203 -22.65 22.90 0.05
CA VAL A 203 -21.55 22.43 -0.79
C VAL A 203 -20.72 23.59 -1.35
N LYS A 204 -21.36 24.71 -1.72
CA LYS A 204 -20.67 25.92 -2.21
C LYS A 204 -19.69 26.48 -1.17
N LYS A 205 -20.08 26.55 0.10
CA LYS A 205 -19.19 26.99 1.20
C LYS A 205 -17.99 26.05 1.38
N GLU A 206 -18.23 24.75 1.20
CA GLU A 206 -17.18 23.73 1.26
C GLU A 206 -16.22 23.82 0.06
N ALA A 207 -16.74 24.10 -1.14
CA ALA A 207 -15.93 24.37 -2.33
C ALA A 207 -15.10 25.65 -2.17
N GLU A 208 -15.67 26.72 -1.63
CA GLU A 208 -14.95 27.96 -1.32
C GLU A 208 -13.80 27.71 -0.35
N TRP A 209 -14.02 26.96 0.74
CA TRP A 209 -12.94 26.54 1.62
C TRP A 209 -11.85 25.76 0.87
N ALA A 210 -12.25 24.75 0.08
CA ALA A 210 -11.30 23.92 -0.65
C ALA A 210 -10.45 24.75 -1.62
N SER A 211 -11.03 25.76 -2.30
CA SER A 211 -10.31 26.65 -3.20
C SER A 211 -9.24 27.51 -2.50
N ASN A 212 -9.39 27.72 -1.19
CA ASN A 212 -8.46 28.50 -0.37
C ASN A 212 -7.55 27.62 0.50
N TYR A 213 -7.73 26.29 0.47
CA TYR A 213 -6.95 25.37 1.27
C TYR A 213 -5.46 25.37 0.91
N LYS A 214 -4.60 25.37 1.93
CA LYS A 214 -3.13 25.27 1.84
C LYS A 214 -2.58 24.50 3.03
N THR A 215 -1.44 23.84 2.86
CA THR A 215 -0.70 23.20 3.95
C THR A 215 0.78 23.00 3.64
N ASP A 216 1.63 23.07 4.66
CA ASP A 216 3.08 22.86 4.53
C ASP A 216 3.52 21.40 4.80
N SER A 217 2.56 20.54 5.16
CA SER A 217 2.82 19.14 5.50
C SER A 217 1.68 18.24 5.04
N MET A 218 2.01 17.07 4.49
CA MET A 218 1.02 16.09 4.02
C MET A 218 0.12 16.60 2.88
N ALA A 219 0.54 17.63 2.14
CA ALA A 219 -0.23 18.20 1.03
C ALA A 219 -0.71 17.13 0.04
N THR A 220 0.14 16.15 -0.26
CA THR A 220 -0.16 15.05 -1.20
C THR A 220 -1.33 14.17 -0.75
N TRP A 221 -1.59 14.08 0.55
CA TRP A 221 -2.73 13.33 1.10
C TRP A 221 -4.05 14.11 1.06
N TYR A 222 -3.99 15.45 1.08
CA TYR A 222 -5.18 16.30 1.20
C TYR A 222 -5.62 16.89 -0.14
N TYR A 223 -4.66 17.29 -0.98
CA TYR A 223 -4.95 18.00 -2.23
C TYR A 223 -5.78 17.15 -3.19
N GLY A 224 -5.53 15.83 -3.27
CA GLY A 224 -6.34 14.96 -4.13
C GLY A 224 -7.83 15.04 -3.85
N TYR A 225 -8.22 15.11 -2.57
CA TYR A 225 -9.62 15.22 -2.17
C TYR A 225 -10.19 16.63 -2.37
N ALA A 226 -9.41 17.67 -2.07
CA ALA A 226 -9.84 19.06 -2.29
C ALA A 226 -10.02 19.39 -3.78
N ILE A 227 -9.07 18.97 -4.63
CA ILE A 227 -9.14 19.10 -6.09
C ILE A 227 -10.36 18.32 -6.63
N THR A 228 -10.60 17.10 -6.15
CA THR A 228 -11.77 16.30 -6.54
C THR A 228 -13.08 17.03 -6.22
N LEU A 229 -13.23 17.58 -5.01
CA LEU A 229 -14.41 18.36 -4.63
C LEU A 229 -14.62 19.55 -5.58
N LEU A 230 -13.58 20.34 -5.82
CA LEU A 230 -13.66 21.52 -6.68
C LEU A 230 -14.02 21.16 -8.13
N ALA A 231 -13.36 20.14 -8.69
CA ALA A 231 -13.62 19.70 -10.05
C ALA A 231 -15.05 19.17 -10.23
N GLU A 232 -15.50 18.28 -9.35
CA GLU A 232 -16.86 17.72 -9.38
C GLU A 232 -17.91 18.81 -9.14
N TYR A 233 -17.66 19.75 -8.21
CA TYR A 233 -18.55 20.89 -7.97
C TYR A 233 -18.72 21.75 -9.23
N THR A 234 -17.62 22.16 -9.86
CA THR A 234 -17.66 22.96 -11.08
C THR A 234 -18.38 22.22 -12.22
N MET A 235 -18.10 20.92 -12.41
CA MET A 235 -18.75 20.13 -13.45
C MET A 235 -20.23 19.79 -13.18
N ALA A 236 -20.64 19.72 -11.91
CA ALA A 236 -22.01 19.37 -11.53
C ALA A 236 -22.94 20.59 -11.46
N THR A 237 -22.41 21.77 -11.11
CA THR A 237 -23.20 23.00 -10.93
C THR A 237 -23.04 24.01 -12.06
N GLY A 238 -21.95 23.93 -12.83
CA GLY A 238 -21.56 24.97 -13.78
C GLY A 238 -20.95 26.22 -13.13
N ASP A 239 -20.86 26.27 -11.79
CA ASP A 239 -20.24 27.40 -11.08
C ASP A 239 -18.72 27.38 -11.26
N ARG A 240 -18.21 28.41 -11.93
CA ARG A 240 -16.79 28.58 -12.28
C ARG A 240 -16.03 29.46 -11.29
N SER A 241 -16.68 29.96 -10.23
CA SER A 241 -16.09 30.92 -9.28
C SER A 241 -14.80 30.40 -8.61
N PHE A 242 -14.68 29.08 -8.47
CA PHE A 242 -13.55 28.45 -7.77
C PHE A 242 -12.49 27.85 -8.69
N ILE A 243 -12.59 28.02 -10.02
CA ILE A 243 -11.58 27.56 -10.98
C ILE A 243 -10.17 28.08 -10.65
N PRO A 244 -9.96 29.34 -10.22
CA PRO A 244 -8.62 29.81 -9.86
C PRO A 244 -7.97 28.97 -8.74
N GLY A 245 -8.72 28.59 -7.71
CA GLY A 245 -8.24 27.73 -6.63
C GLY A 245 -8.00 26.29 -7.08
N LEU A 246 -8.89 25.75 -7.93
CA LEU A 246 -8.70 24.43 -8.55
C LEU A 246 -7.42 24.37 -9.38
N LYS A 247 -7.19 25.38 -10.25
CA LYS A 247 -5.98 25.50 -11.07
C LYS A 247 -4.73 25.60 -10.19
N ARG A 248 -4.75 26.41 -9.13
CA ARG A 248 -3.62 26.54 -8.19
C ARG A 248 -3.25 25.17 -7.60
N LEU A 249 -4.21 24.49 -6.99
CA LEU A 249 -3.95 23.19 -6.33
C LEU A 249 -3.48 22.14 -7.32
N ALA A 250 -4.06 22.09 -8.53
CA ALA A 250 -3.64 21.17 -9.58
C ALA A 250 -2.19 21.43 -10.05
N LEU A 251 -1.80 22.70 -10.19
CA LEU A 251 -0.43 23.08 -10.54
C LEU A 251 0.56 22.76 -9.42
N GLU A 252 0.27 23.13 -8.18
CA GLU A 252 1.11 22.80 -7.02
C GLU A 252 1.31 21.28 -6.90
N ALA A 253 0.26 20.49 -7.09
CA ALA A 253 0.35 19.03 -7.09
C ALA A 253 1.18 18.47 -8.25
N SER A 254 1.05 19.04 -9.45
CA SER A 254 1.77 18.61 -10.65
C SER A 254 3.26 18.94 -10.58
N GLU A 255 3.60 20.14 -10.12
CA GLU A 255 4.98 20.59 -9.91
C GLU A 255 5.63 19.90 -8.72
N GLY A 256 4.82 19.51 -7.73
CA GLY A 256 5.26 18.73 -6.58
C GLY A 256 5.47 17.22 -6.86
N GLN A 257 5.27 16.76 -8.09
CA GLN A 257 5.55 15.39 -8.52
C GLN A 257 7.05 15.14 -8.67
N SER A 258 7.51 13.94 -8.33
CA SER A 258 8.88 13.53 -8.64
C SER A 258 9.08 13.38 -10.15
N ILE A 259 10.35 13.45 -10.57
CA ILE A 259 10.73 13.24 -11.98
C ILE A 259 10.39 11.85 -12.51
N VAL A 260 10.14 10.87 -11.64
CA VAL A 260 9.72 9.50 -12.01
C VAL A 260 8.21 9.27 -11.93
N GLY A 261 7.41 10.34 -11.81
CA GLY A 261 5.94 10.24 -11.88
C GLY A 261 5.25 9.87 -10.57
N SER A 262 5.94 10.01 -9.43
CA SER A 262 5.44 9.59 -8.12
C SER A 262 5.40 10.73 -7.10
N TRP A 263 4.68 10.52 -5.99
CA TRP A 263 4.61 11.46 -4.87
C TRP A 263 5.01 10.78 -3.56
N GLY A 264 5.47 11.59 -2.59
CA GLY A 264 5.74 11.15 -1.22
C GLY A 264 4.71 11.70 -0.23
N HIS A 265 5.06 11.74 1.05
CA HIS A 265 4.28 12.49 2.06
C HIS A 265 4.30 14.00 1.83
N LYS A 266 5.33 14.50 1.15
CA LYS A 266 5.48 15.90 0.74
C LYS A 266 5.70 15.93 -0.77
N PHE A 267 5.58 17.12 -1.33
CA PHE A 267 6.03 17.38 -2.69
C PHE A 267 7.54 17.16 -2.83
N ALA A 268 7.96 16.89 -4.07
CA ALA A 268 9.35 16.69 -4.42
C ALA A 268 10.20 17.93 -4.05
N GLY A 269 11.48 17.70 -3.76
CA GLY A 269 12.44 18.78 -3.55
C GLY A 269 12.84 19.45 -4.86
N GLU A 270 13.66 20.50 -4.77
CA GLU A 270 14.18 21.25 -5.93
C GLU A 270 14.95 20.37 -6.93
N ASP A 271 15.54 19.27 -6.47
CA ASP A 271 16.23 18.30 -7.31
C ASP A 271 15.29 17.27 -7.98
N GLY A 272 13.97 17.48 -7.86
CA GLY A 272 12.93 16.63 -8.44
C GLY A 272 12.75 15.28 -7.74
N ARG A 273 13.44 15.02 -6.62
CA ARG A 273 13.35 13.76 -5.88
C ARG A 273 12.39 13.87 -4.70
N LEU A 274 11.83 12.73 -4.32
CA LEU A 274 10.96 12.64 -3.16
C LEU A 274 11.71 12.88 -1.86
N VAL A 275 11.20 13.80 -1.05
CA VAL A 275 11.70 14.11 0.29
C VAL A 275 11.21 13.07 1.30
N GLY A 276 12.07 12.69 2.24
CA GLY A 276 11.71 11.77 3.33
C GLY A 276 11.68 10.30 2.89
N TYR A 277 10.62 9.58 3.29
CA TYR A 277 10.51 8.12 3.18
C TYR A 277 10.47 7.60 1.72
N GLY A 278 10.09 8.42 0.74
CA GLY A 278 10.05 8.04 -0.67
C GLY A 278 8.62 7.90 -1.22
N MET A 279 8.45 7.06 -2.24
CA MET A 279 7.19 6.93 -2.99
C MET A 279 6.02 6.45 -2.12
N MET A 280 4.84 7.01 -2.39
CA MET A 280 3.58 6.65 -1.77
C MET A 280 2.46 6.54 -2.81
N ASN A 281 2.13 5.30 -3.20
CA ASN A 281 1.13 5.05 -4.23
C ASN A 281 -0.29 5.49 -3.84
N ALA A 282 -0.67 5.40 -2.56
CA ALA A 282 -2.02 5.78 -2.12
C ALA A 282 -2.35 7.27 -2.37
N PRO A 283 -1.58 8.24 -1.82
CA PRO A 283 -1.80 9.65 -2.16
C PRO A 283 -1.54 9.94 -3.64
N GLY A 284 -0.55 9.29 -4.27
CA GLY A 284 -0.25 9.46 -5.70
C GLY A 284 -1.42 9.09 -6.62
N LEU A 285 -2.13 7.99 -6.34
CA LEU A 285 -3.33 7.59 -7.07
C LEU A 285 -4.46 8.62 -6.90
N THR A 286 -4.71 9.07 -5.67
CA THR A 286 -5.76 10.08 -5.43
C THR A 286 -5.45 11.43 -6.08
N LEU A 287 -4.18 11.85 -6.08
CA LEU A 287 -3.75 13.05 -6.81
C LEU A 287 -3.97 12.88 -8.31
N THR A 288 -3.54 11.76 -8.89
CA THR A 288 -3.67 11.56 -10.34
C THR A 288 -5.14 11.51 -10.77
N ASN A 289 -6.01 10.84 -10.01
CA ASN A 289 -7.47 10.90 -10.22
C ASN A 289 -7.98 12.35 -10.22
N SER A 290 -7.56 13.13 -9.21
CA SER A 290 -7.99 14.51 -9.07
C SER A 290 -7.48 15.42 -10.19
N LEU A 291 -6.28 15.19 -10.72
CA LEU A 291 -5.71 15.93 -11.84
C LEU A 291 -6.47 15.65 -13.14
N ILE A 292 -6.84 14.39 -13.38
CA ILE A 292 -7.70 14.01 -14.52
C ILE A 292 -9.05 14.73 -14.40
N LEU A 293 -9.65 14.76 -13.21
CA LEU A 293 -10.91 15.49 -12.97
C LEU A 293 -10.73 17.01 -13.14
N ALA A 294 -9.62 17.59 -12.67
CA ALA A 294 -9.32 19.00 -12.87
C ALA A 294 -9.23 19.36 -14.36
N GLN A 295 -8.61 18.51 -15.17
CA GLN A 295 -8.57 18.68 -16.62
C GLN A 295 -9.98 18.63 -17.23
N LYS A 296 -10.82 17.66 -16.82
CA LYS A 296 -12.23 17.59 -17.25
C LYS A 296 -13.05 18.81 -16.82
N ALA A 297 -12.70 19.43 -15.69
CA ALA A 297 -13.31 20.66 -15.20
C ALA A 297 -12.77 21.95 -15.85
N GLY A 298 -11.83 21.84 -16.81
CA GLY A 298 -11.32 22.96 -17.61
C GLY A 298 -9.93 23.47 -17.22
N VAL A 299 -9.16 22.76 -16.39
CA VAL A 299 -7.75 23.09 -16.12
C VAL A 299 -6.86 22.52 -17.23
N ASN A 300 -6.70 23.31 -18.30
CA ASN A 300 -5.93 22.93 -19.50
C ASN A 300 -4.48 23.42 -19.44
N ASP A 301 -3.71 22.97 -18.44
CA ASP A 301 -2.29 23.32 -18.31
C ASP A 301 -1.38 22.14 -18.72
N PRO A 302 -0.34 22.35 -19.56
CA PRO A 302 0.58 21.29 -19.96
C PRO A 302 1.24 20.55 -18.79
N LYS A 303 1.52 21.24 -17.67
CA LYS A 303 2.14 20.61 -16.49
C LYS A 303 1.24 19.54 -15.87
N VAL A 304 -0.07 19.77 -15.86
CA VAL A 304 -1.07 18.81 -15.37
C VAL A 304 -1.09 17.57 -16.25
N ARG A 305 -1.13 17.74 -17.58
CA ARG A 305 -1.10 16.64 -18.53
C ARG A 305 0.17 15.79 -18.41
N ILE A 306 1.33 16.43 -18.29
CA ILE A 306 2.62 15.75 -18.11
C ILE A 306 2.62 14.94 -16.81
N ALA A 307 2.09 15.51 -15.72
CA ALA A 307 2.02 14.80 -14.44
C ALA A 307 1.12 13.56 -14.49
N ILE A 308 -0.03 13.67 -15.17
CA ILE A 308 -0.94 12.52 -15.40
C ILE A 308 -0.23 11.42 -16.20
N GLU A 309 0.42 11.76 -17.31
CA GLU A 309 1.09 10.75 -18.15
C GLU A 309 2.24 10.06 -17.41
N ARG A 310 3.08 10.80 -16.69
CA ARG A 310 4.17 10.21 -15.92
C ARG A 310 3.67 9.23 -14.86
N SER A 311 2.59 9.58 -14.16
CA SER A 311 2.05 8.71 -13.11
C SER A 311 1.34 7.48 -13.68
N THR A 312 0.53 7.66 -14.73
CA THR A 312 -0.17 6.55 -15.40
C THR A 312 0.83 5.57 -16.03
N ARG A 313 1.88 6.05 -16.71
CA ARG A 313 2.97 5.22 -17.23
C ARG A 313 3.61 4.35 -16.14
N LEU A 314 3.88 4.90 -14.95
CA LEU A 314 4.37 4.11 -13.81
C LEU A 314 3.36 3.06 -13.36
N LEU A 315 2.09 3.42 -13.24
CA LEU A 315 1.04 2.55 -12.69
C LEU A 315 0.63 1.43 -13.65
N ARG A 316 0.73 1.63 -14.97
CA ARG A 316 0.51 0.60 -16.00
C ARG A 316 1.35 -0.64 -15.76
N PHE A 317 2.55 -0.47 -15.15
CA PHE A 317 3.40 -1.60 -14.79
C PHE A 317 2.65 -2.63 -13.95
N TYR A 318 1.71 -2.27 -13.07
CA TYR A 318 1.07 -3.22 -12.16
C TYR A 318 -0.14 -3.96 -12.74
N ILE A 319 -0.61 -3.59 -13.94
CA ILE A 319 -1.77 -4.22 -14.60
C ILE A 319 -1.45 -5.71 -14.85
N GLY A 320 -2.31 -6.61 -14.38
CA GLY A 320 -2.15 -8.06 -14.53
C GLY A 320 -1.22 -8.73 -13.51
N LYS A 321 -0.45 -7.97 -12.72
CA LYS A 321 0.67 -8.51 -11.93
C LYS A 321 0.39 -8.64 -10.44
N GLY A 322 -0.55 -7.85 -9.90
CA GLY A 322 -0.90 -7.88 -8.49
C GLY A 322 -1.53 -6.58 -8.02
N ALA A 323 -1.82 -6.49 -6.73
CA ALA A 323 -2.27 -5.24 -6.14
C ALA A 323 -1.15 -4.20 -6.14
N ILE A 324 -1.51 -2.92 -6.27
CA ILE A 324 -0.52 -1.83 -6.25
C ILE A 324 0.11 -1.80 -4.85
N PRO A 325 1.44 -1.88 -4.73
CA PRO A 325 2.09 -2.05 -3.44
C PRO A 325 2.22 -0.73 -2.67
N TYR A 326 2.70 -0.82 -1.43
CA TYR A 326 3.23 0.33 -0.73
C TYR A 326 4.60 0.73 -1.31
N GLY A 327 4.84 2.02 -1.56
CA GLY A 327 6.10 2.52 -2.13
C GLY A 327 6.57 1.78 -3.38
N ASP A 328 7.89 1.68 -3.55
CA ASP A 328 8.52 1.03 -4.72
C ASP A 328 8.59 -0.50 -4.60
N HIS A 329 7.73 -1.17 -3.81
CA HIS A 329 7.83 -2.64 -3.69
C HIS A 329 7.35 -3.37 -4.96
N GLN A 330 7.54 -4.68 -4.99
CA GLN A 330 7.01 -5.54 -6.05
C GLN A 330 5.48 -5.58 -6.05
N PRO A 331 4.82 -5.94 -7.17
CA PRO A 331 3.38 -6.18 -7.19
C PRO A 331 2.96 -7.04 -5.99
N TRP A 332 1.91 -6.61 -5.30
CA TRP A 332 1.49 -7.24 -4.07
C TRP A 332 0.61 -8.45 -4.36
N TYR A 333 1.12 -9.64 -4.00
CA TYR A 333 0.47 -10.94 -4.25
C TYR A 333 -0.23 -11.54 -3.03
N GLN A 334 -0.16 -10.92 -1.85
CA GLN A 334 -0.74 -11.52 -0.64
C GLN A 334 -2.26 -11.36 -0.59
N THR A 335 -2.78 -10.22 -1.07
CA THR A 335 -4.19 -9.83 -1.04
C THR A 335 -4.55 -9.08 -2.32
N HIS A 336 -5.83 -9.09 -2.70
CA HIS A 336 -6.32 -8.40 -3.90
C HIS A 336 -6.40 -6.89 -3.73
N GLU A 337 -6.18 -6.37 -2.53
CA GLU A 337 -6.14 -4.95 -2.21
C GLU A 337 -5.09 -4.66 -1.14
N ASP A 338 -4.55 -3.45 -1.17
CA ASP A 338 -3.76 -2.87 -0.09
C ASP A 338 -4.07 -1.37 0.01
N ASN A 339 -4.71 -0.96 1.10
CA ASN A 339 -5.04 0.43 1.42
C ASN A 339 -5.86 1.20 0.35
N GLY A 340 -6.77 0.51 -0.34
CA GLY A 340 -7.72 1.04 -1.31
C GLY A 340 -7.13 1.34 -2.69
N LYS A 341 -5.86 0.98 -2.91
CA LYS A 341 -5.11 1.38 -4.10
C LYS A 341 -5.64 0.74 -5.38
N CYS A 342 -6.14 -0.50 -5.35
CA CYS A 342 -6.76 -1.11 -6.52
C CYS A 342 -8.08 -0.42 -6.85
N GLY A 343 -8.89 -0.08 -5.85
CA GLY A 343 -10.09 0.73 -6.05
C GLY A 343 -9.79 2.11 -6.67
N MET A 344 -8.77 2.81 -6.13
CA MET A 344 -8.31 4.09 -6.66
C MET A 344 -7.80 3.96 -8.11
N ALA A 345 -7.07 2.90 -8.42
CA ALA A 345 -6.51 2.66 -9.75
C ALA A 345 -7.57 2.25 -10.78
N ALA A 346 -8.57 1.48 -10.38
CA ALA A 346 -9.71 1.17 -11.24
C ALA A 346 -10.39 2.47 -11.71
N VAL A 347 -10.62 3.40 -10.77
CA VAL A 347 -11.17 4.74 -11.07
C VAL A 347 -10.20 5.55 -11.93
N LEU A 348 -8.90 5.55 -11.63
CA LEU A 348 -7.86 6.22 -12.43
C LEU A 348 -7.92 5.84 -13.90
N PHE A 349 -7.76 4.56 -14.18
CA PHE A 349 -7.72 4.06 -15.55
C PHE A 349 -9.07 4.25 -16.24
N HIS A 350 -10.19 4.14 -15.52
CA HIS A 350 -11.49 4.48 -16.07
C HIS A 350 -11.58 5.96 -16.50
N LEU A 351 -11.20 6.90 -15.62
CA LEU A 351 -11.26 8.33 -15.92
C LEU A 351 -10.31 8.74 -17.05
N ASN A 352 -9.20 8.01 -17.21
CA ASN A 352 -8.20 8.19 -18.26
C ASN A 352 -8.49 7.40 -19.55
N ASN A 353 -9.65 6.73 -19.66
CA ASN A 353 -10.04 5.92 -20.83
C ASN A 353 -9.10 4.75 -21.15
N GLU A 354 -8.54 4.10 -20.13
CA GLU A 354 -7.66 2.93 -20.25
C GLU A 354 -8.39 1.66 -19.77
N PRO A 355 -9.11 0.94 -20.65
CA PRO A 355 -10.00 -0.15 -20.26
C PRO A 355 -9.28 -1.36 -19.65
N GLU A 356 -8.05 -1.65 -20.07
CA GLU A 356 -7.26 -2.79 -19.57
C GLU A 356 -6.98 -2.66 -18.06
N GLY A 357 -6.45 -1.50 -17.65
CA GLY A 357 -6.19 -1.19 -16.24
C GLY A 357 -7.47 -1.11 -15.42
N ALA A 358 -8.51 -0.46 -15.97
CA ALA A 358 -9.82 -0.36 -15.31
C ALA A 358 -10.43 -1.75 -15.05
N ARG A 359 -10.37 -2.65 -16.04
CA ARG A 359 -10.90 -4.02 -15.95
C ARG A 359 -10.17 -4.82 -14.90
N PHE A 360 -8.84 -4.84 -14.94
CA PHE A 360 -8.03 -5.59 -14.00
C PHE A 360 -8.26 -5.13 -12.55
N PHE A 361 -8.10 -3.83 -12.27
CA PHE A 361 -8.21 -3.32 -10.91
C PHE A 361 -9.65 -3.29 -10.37
N SER A 362 -10.66 -3.17 -11.23
CA SER A 362 -12.06 -3.34 -10.83
C SER A 362 -12.34 -4.79 -10.40
N ARG A 363 -11.82 -5.78 -11.14
CA ARG A 363 -11.95 -7.19 -10.78
C ARG A 363 -11.20 -7.54 -9.50
N MET A 364 -10.00 -6.98 -9.30
CA MET A 364 -9.26 -7.07 -8.02
C MET A 364 -10.06 -6.46 -6.86
N SER A 365 -10.71 -5.31 -7.09
CA SER A 365 -11.56 -4.67 -6.09
C SER A 365 -12.77 -5.54 -5.71
N LEU A 366 -13.39 -6.22 -6.69
CA LEU A 366 -14.50 -7.16 -6.48
C LEU A 366 -14.05 -8.40 -5.71
N ALA A 367 -12.89 -8.96 -6.02
CA ALA A 367 -12.33 -10.10 -5.29
C ALA A 367 -11.91 -9.75 -3.86
N SER A 368 -11.62 -8.48 -3.56
CA SER A 368 -11.20 -8.09 -2.20
C SER A 368 -12.38 -7.84 -1.25
N HIS A 369 -12.50 -8.72 -0.24
CA HIS A 369 -13.51 -8.66 0.82
C HIS A 369 -12.98 -9.28 2.13
N GLY A 370 -13.80 -9.27 3.18
CA GLY A 370 -13.47 -9.88 4.48
C GLY A 370 -12.18 -9.34 5.09
N SER A 371 -11.29 -10.25 5.51
CA SER A 371 -10.01 -9.90 6.15
C SER A 371 -9.10 -9.04 5.27
N GLU A 372 -9.20 -9.10 3.94
CA GLU A 372 -8.39 -8.24 3.08
C GLU A 372 -8.79 -6.77 3.25
N ARG A 373 -10.11 -6.50 3.29
CA ARG A 373 -10.69 -5.16 3.49
C ARG A 373 -10.62 -4.67 4.93
N ASP A 374 -10.50 -5.58 5.90
CA ASP A 374 -10.28 -5.24 7.31
C ASP A 374 -8.86 -4.71 7.60
N THR A 375 -7.91 -4.81 6.67
CA THR A 375 -6.53 -4.35 6.88
C THR A 375 -6.24 -3.05 6.13
N GLY A 376 -5.05 -2.50 6.35
CA GLY A 376 -4.54 -1.33 5.63
C GLY A 376 -3.45 -0.63 6.44
N HIS A 377 -2.57 0.10 5.75
CA HIS A 377 -1.53 0.87 6.42
C HIS A 377 -2.17 1.96 7.29
N THR A 378 -1.87 1.97 8.59
CA THR A 378 -2.44 2.87 9.61
C THR A 378 -3.94 2.71 9.91
N GLY A 379 -4.63 1.77 9.24
CA GLY A 379 -6.06 1.50 9.38
C GLY A 379 -6.71 1.09 8.06
N ASN A 380 -8.00 0.75 8.07
CA ASN A 380 -8.71 0.25 6.88
C ASN A 380 -9.63 1.27 6.19
N PHE A 381 -9.60 2.54 6.59
CA PHE A 381 -10.48 3.59 6.04
C PHE A 381 -10.47 3.65 4.50
N PHE A 382 -9.27 3.72 3.90
CA PHE A 382 -9.15 3.80 2.43
C PHE A 382 -9.55 2.51 1.71
N ASN A 383 -9.35 1.36 2.37
CA ASN A 383 -9.82 0.07 1.88
C ASN A 383 -11.35 0.02 1.74
N ILE A 384 -12.06 0.66 2.66
CA ILE A 384 -13.53 0.75 2.60
C ILE A 384 -13.98 1.86 1.64
N LEU A 385 -13.41 3.06 1.73
CA LEU A 385 -13.77 4.21 0.89
C LEU A 385 -13.73 3.89 -0.61
N TRP A 386 -12.65 3.25 -1.07
CA TRP A 386 -12.44 2.98 -2.50
C TRP A 386 -12.94 1.61 -2.95
N SER A 387 -13.67 0.88 -2.09
CA SER A 387 -14.25 -0.42 -2.45
C SER A 387 -15.28 -0.30 -3.58
N LEU A 388 -16.45 0.26 -3.30
CA LEU A 388 -17.55 0.37 -4.27
C LEU A 388 -17.21 1.21 -5.51
N PRO A 389 -16.45 2.31 -5.44
CA PRO A 389 -15.99 3.02 -6.64
C PRO A 389 -15.23 2.11 -7.62
N GLY A 390 -14.37 1.22 -7.13
CA GLY A 390 -13.69 0.23 -7.96
C GLY A 390 -14.61 -0.90 -8.43
N VAL A 391 -15.44 -1.46 -7.54
CA VAL A 391 -16.34 -2.58 -7.84
C VAL A 391 -17.41 -2.19 -8.87
N ALA A 392 -17.99 -0.99 -8.74
CA ALA A 392 -19.10 -0.53 -9.56
C ALA A 392 -18.77 -0.42 -11.06
N LEU A 393 -17.47 -0.30 -11.42
CA LEU A 393 -17.05 -0.30 -12.82
C LEU A 393 -17.32 -1.65 -13.50
N SER A 394 -17.29 -2.76 -12.75
CA SER A 394 -17.67 -4.10 -13.23
C SER A 394 -19.18 -4.31 -13.32
N GLY A 395 -19.98 -3.34 -12.86
CA GLY A 395 -21.42 -3.28 -13.07
C GLY A 395 -22.30 -3.67 -11.89
N PRO A 396 -23.63 -3.53 -12.04
CA PRO A 396 -24.58 -3.70 -10.95
C PRO A 396 -24.56 -5.09 -10.29
N HIS A 397 -24.37 -6.16 -11.05
CA HIS A 397 -24.25 -7.51 -10.48
C HIS A 397 -22.97 -7.70 -9.67
N ALA A 398 -21.85 -7.09 -10.09
CA ALA A 398 -20.63 -7.07 -9.30
C ALA A 398 -20.82 -6.34 -7.97
N SER A 399 -21.42 -5.14 -7.98
CA SER A 399 -21.74 -4.41 -6.75
C SER A 399 -22.65 -5.22 -5.83
N GLY A 400 -23.73 -5.80 -6.36
CA GLY A 400 -24.67 -6.58 -5.57
C GLY A 400 -24.06 -7.87 -4.98
N ALA A 401 -23.19 -8.54 -5.72
CA ALA A 401 -22.44 -9.70 -5.23
C ALA A 401 -21.49 -9.31 -4.08
N TRP A 402 -20.75 -8.20 -4.24
CA TRP A 402 -19.85 -7.69 -3.21
C TRP A 402 -20.59 -7.20 -1.96
N MET A 403 -21.72 -6.51 -2.15
CA MET A 403 -22.60 -6.11 -1.05
C MET A 403 -23.08 -7.33 -0.27
N ARG A 404 -23.48 -8.41 -0.95
CA ARG A 404 -23.92 -9.64 -0.27
C ARG A 404 -22.82 -10.34 0.52
N GLU A 405 -21.61 -10.41 -0.04
CA GLU A 405 -20.47 -11.07 0.61
C GLU A 405 -19.99 -10.28 1.84
N PHE A 406 -19.85 -8.96 1.69
CA PHE A 406 -19.17 -8.11 2.68
C PHE A 406 -19.86 -6.78 2.94
N GLY A 407 -20.19 -6.03 1.88
CA GLY A 407 -20.60 -4.64 2.00
C GLY A 407 -21.85 -4.43 2.88
N SER A 408 -22.89 -5.24 2.72
CA SER A 408 -24.19 -5.04 3.38
C SER A 408 -24.08 -5.12 4.90
N TRP A 409 -23.51 -6.22 5.42
CA TRP A 409 -23.40 -6.42 6.86
C TRP A 409 -22.39 -5.45 7.47
N TYR A 410 -21.30 -5.13 6.77
CA TYR A 410 -20.28 -4.20 7.27
C TYR A 410 -20.82 -2.76 7.31
N PHE A 411 -21.55 -2.34 6.27
CA PHE A 411 -22.12 -0.99 6.18
C PHE A 411 -23.28 -0.83 7.17
N ASP A 412 -24.13 -1.85 7.33
CA ASP A 412 -25.20 -1.83 8.35
C ASP A 412 -24.61 -1.78 9.76
N LEU A 413 -23.49 -2.47 10.01
CA LEU A 413 -22.79 -2.40 11.29
C LEU A 413 -22.20 -1.00 11.52
N ALA A 414 -21.62 -0.36 10.48
CA ALA A 414 -21.02 0.99 10.56
C ALA A 414 -22.04 2.13 10.70
N ARG A 415 -23.29 1.92 10.26
CA ARG A 415 -24.35 2.93 10.32
C ARG A 415 -24.85 3.11 11.74
N THR A 416 -24.94 4.35 12.21
CA THR A 416 -25.50 4.68 13.52
C THR A 416 -27.03 4.74 13.47
N HIS A 417 -27.68 4.74 14.64
CA HIS A 417 -29.15 4.82 14.74
C HIS A 417 -29.72 6.13 14.19
N GLU A 418 -28.94 7.21 14.19
CA GLU A 418 -29.28 8.49 13.57
C GLU A 418 -29.21 8.43 12.04
N GLY A 419 -28.44 7.49 11.46
CA GLY A 419 -28.24 7.36 10.02
C GLY A 419 -26.91 7.92 9.50
N THR A 420 -26.00 8.32 10.40
CA THR A 420 -24.61 8.65 10.07
C THR A 420 -23.73 7.39 10.05
N PHE A 421 -22.45 7.50 9.68
CA PHE A 421 -21.53 6.35 9.68
C PHE A 421 -20.25 6.64 10.46
N VAL A 422 -19.84 5.66 11.26
CA VAL A 422 -18.58 5.71 12.00
C VAL A 422 -17.53 4.79 11.39
N HIS A 423 -16.26 5.06 11.71
CA HIS A 423 -15.18 4.15 11.40
C HIS A 423 -15.30 2.87 12.25
N GLN A 424 -15.32 1.71 11.60
CA GLN A 424 -15.33 0.42 12.30
C GLN A 424 -13.93 -0.04 12.69
N GLY A 425 -12.91 0.29 11.89
CA GLY A 425 -11.53 -0.10 12.15
C GLY A 425 -11.22 -1.60 11.98
N PRO A 426 -9.92 -1.92 11.88
CA PRO A 426 -9.46 -3.31 11.83
C PRO A 426 -9.78 -4.04 13.15
N PRO A 427 -10.02 -5.36 13.12
CA PRO A 427 -10.14 -6.22 14.31
C PRO A 427 -8.84 -6.29 15.14
N ASN A 428 -8.50 -5.21 15.83
CA ASN A 428 -7.25 -5.03 16.57
C ASN A 428 -7.53 -4.54 17.99
N THR A 429 -6.56 -4.72 18.88
CA THR A 429 -6.67 -4.36 20.31
C THR A 429 -6.86 -2.86 20.54
N ARG A 430 -6.25 -2.02 19.70
CA ARG A 430 -6.23 -0.56 19.84
C ARG A 430 -6.81 0.10 18.61
N HIS A 431 -7.33 1.31 18.81
CA HIS A 431 -7.78 2.18 17.72
C HIS A 431 -6.66 2.42 16.71
N ASP A 432 -7.06 2.50 15.45
CA ASP A 432 -6.19 2.90 14.35
C ASP A 432 -6.15 4.44 14.21
N LYS A 433 -5.55 4.96 13.14
CA LYS A 433 -5.42 6.41 12.95
C LYS A 433 -6.73 7.11 12.56
N TYR A 434 -7.80 6.36 12.28
CA TYR A 434 -9.05 6.89 11.74
C TYR A 434 -10.25 6.74 12.68
N ALA A 435 -10.06 6.17 13.88
CA ALA A 435 -11.13 5.87 14.83
C ALA A 435 -12.11 7.02 15.13
N ASN A 436 -11.64 8.27 15.08
CA ASN A 436 -12.46 9.46 15.35
C ASN A 436 -12.90 10.21 14.08
N TRP A 437 -12.75 9.60 12.90
CA TRP A 437 -13.16 10.21 11.66
C TRP A 437 -14.68 10.08 11.47
N ASP A 438 -15.32 11.15 11.02
CA ASP A 438 -16.66 11.07 10.46
C ASP A 438 -16.57 10.40 9.09
N CYS A 439 -17.10 9.19 8.98
CA CYS A 439 -17.03 8.42 7.75
C CYS A 439 -18.30 8.54 6.91
N THR A 440 -19.28 9.36 7.33
CA THR A 440 -20.60 9.46 6.69
C THR A 440 -20.50 9.71 5.18
N GLY A 441 -19.73 10.70 4.74
CA GLY A 441 -19.54 10.96 3.31
C GLY A 441 -18.91 9.79 2.54
N ALA A 442 -17.95 9.08 3.15
CA ALA A 442 -17.28 7.94 2.52
C ALA A 442 -18.27 6.80 2.19
N TYR A 443 -19.17 6.45 3.11
CA TYR A 443 -20.19 5.42 2.88
C TYR A 443 -21.33 5.90 1.96
N LEU A 444 -21.75 7.15 2.08
CA LEU A 444 -22.85 7.69 1.26
C LEU A 444 -22.45 7.83 -0.22
N LEU A 445 -21.19 8.14 -0.53
CA LEU A 445 -20.70 8.10 -1.91
C LEU A 445 -20.89 6.72 -2.55
N ALA A 446 -20.68 5.67 -1.77
CA ALA A 446 -20.92 4.30 -2.19
C ALA A 446 -22.40 4.06 -2.56
N TYR A 447 -23.33 4.57 -1.75
CA TYR A 447 -24.76 4.49 -2.02
C TYR A 447 -25.26 5.44 -3.13
N ALA A 448 -24.49 6.47 -3.49
CA ALA A 448 -24.85 7.43 -4.54
C ALA A 448 -24.53 6.97 -5.97
N HIS A 449 -23.80 5.87 -6.14
CA HIS A 449 -23.46 5.29 -7.45
C HIS A 449 -24.64 5.11 -8.44
N PRO A 450 -25.85 4.71 -8.01
CA PRO A 450 -26.99 4.60 -8.92
C PRO A 450 -27.44 5.92 -9.53
N LEU A 451 -27.14 7.05 -8.86
CA LEU A 451 -27.54 8.38 -9.31
C LEU A 451 -26.63 8.96 -10.38
N LYS A 452 -25.38 8.46 -10.49
CA LYS A 452 -24.40 8.83 -11.53
C LYS A 452 -24.19 10.34 -11.68
N LYS A 453 -24.27 11.10 -10.57
CA LYS A 453 -24.19 12.56 -10.59
C LYS A 453 -22.76 13.08 -10.71
N LEU A 454 -21.79 12.34 -10.18
CA LEU A 454 -20.36 12.68 -10.18
C LEU A 454 -19.55 11.66 -10.97
N TYR A 455 -18.39 12.05 -11.49
CA TYR A 455 -17.50 11.11 -12.17
C TYR A 455 -17.03 9.99 -11.23
N ILE A 456 -16.68 10.33 -9.98
CA ILE A 456 -16.30 9.33 -8.96
C ILE A 456 -17.47 8.42 -8.53
N THR A 457 -18.72 8.77 -8.85
CA THR A 457 -19.92 7.93 -8.61
C THR A 457 -20.55 7.40 -9.91
N GLY A 458 -19.78 7.35 -11.00
CA GLY A 458 -20.19 6.66 -12.22
C GLY A 458 -20.97 7.50 -13.25
N LYS A 459 -20.74 8.82 -13.30
CA LYS A 459 -21.28 9.71 -14.35
C LYS A 459 -20.84 9.27 -15.75
N SER A 460 -19.59 8.86 -15.92
CA SER A 460 -19.07 8.29 -17.16
C SER A 460 -19.39 6.80 -17.24
N LYS A 461 -19.80 6.33 -18.42
CA LYS A 461 -20.01 4.90 -18.70
C LYS A 461 -18.65 4.18 -18.76
N PRO A 462 -18.45 3.07 -18.04
CA PRO A 462 -17.23 2.28 -18.15
C PRO A 462 -17.03 1.70 -19.56
N LEU A 463 -15.78 1.71 -20.04
CA LEU A 463 -15.36 1.08 -21.31
C LEU A 463 -14.93 -0.39 -21.12
N ILE A 464 -15.44 -1.04 -20.07
CA ILE A 464 -15.10 -2.43 -19.73
C ILE A 464 -16.38 -3.30 -19.72
N PRO A 465 -16.26 -4.60 -20.05
CA PRO A 465 -17.39 -5.52 -19.96
C PRO A 465 -18.00 -5.54 -18.56
N GLN A 466 -19.32 -5.50 -18.49
CA GLN A 466 -20.04 -5.66 -17.24
C GLN A 466 -20.16 -7.14 -16.92
N LEU A 467 -19.90 -7.52 -15.66
CA LEU A 467 -20.01 -8.90 -15.23
C LEU A 467 -21.47 -9.27 -15.01
N ASP A 468 -21.85 -10.46 -15.48
CA ASP A 468 -23.11 -11.07 -15.09
C ASP A 468 -23.05 -11.63 -13.65
N HIS A 469 -24.16 -12.21 -13.19
CA HIS A 469 -24.26 -12.78 -11.85
C HIS A 469 -23.28 -13.94 -11.59
N HIS A 470 -22.99 -14.76 -12.60
CA HIS A 470 -22.09 -15.91 -12.49
C HIS A 470 -20.63 -15.45 -12.41
N GLN A 471 -20.21 -14.59 -13.34
CA GLN A 471 -18.85 -14.04 -13.38
C GLN A 471 -18.54 -13.21 -12.12
N ALA A 472 -19.53 -12.48 -11.60
CA ALA A 472 -19.40 -11.77 -10.33
C ALA A 472 -19.21 -12.74 -9.15
N ALA A 473 -20.01 -13.81 -9.08
CA ALA A 473 -19.89 -14.83 -8.04
C ALA A 473 -18.55 -15.58 -8.09
N GLU A 474 -18.06 -15.92 -9.29
CA GLU A 474 -16.74 -16.50 -9.49
C GLU A 474 -15.62 -15.58 -8.99
N THR A 475 -15.71 -14.28 -9.29
CA THR A 475 -14.70 -13.31 -8.83
C THR A 475 -14.74 -13.13 -7.32
N ILE A 476 -15.91 -13.17 -6.69
CA ILE A 476 -16.05 -13.19 -5.22
C ILE A 476 -15.39 -14.45 -4.64
N ALA A 477 -15.56 -15.61 -5.28
CA ALA A 477 -14.98 -16.87 -4.84
C ALA A 477 -13.45 -16.83 -4.88
N ASP A 478 -12.85 -16.18 -5.88
CA ASP A 478 -11.39 -16.00 -5.99
C ASP A 478 -10.81 -15.23 -4.77
N GLY A 479 -11.61 -14.42 -4.09
CA GLY A 479 -11.25 -13.69 -2.86
C GLY A 479 -11.29 -14.50 -1.56
N ARG A 480 -11.90 -15.70 -1.55
CA ARG A 480 -12.13 -16.48 -0.33
C ARG A 480 -10.88 -17.26 0.11
N GLY A 481 -10.93 -17.75 1.34
CA GLY A 481 -9.93 -18.68 1.88
C GLY A 481 -8.63 -18.05 2.37
N TRP A 482 -8.58 -16.72 2.52
CA TRP A 482 -7.46 -16.03 3.15
C TRP A 482 -7.91 -15.19 4.32
N SER A 483 -7.12 -15.24 5.38
CA SER A 483 -7.29 -14.45 6.57
C SER A 483 -5.93 -14.24 7.24
N ASN A 484 -5.79 -13.28 8.16
CA ASN A 484 -4.49 -13.00 8.79
C ASN A 484 -4.03 -14.15 9.70
N LYS A 485 -4.97 -14.87 10.31
CA LYS A 485 -4.75 -16.01 11.19
C LYS A 485 -4.56 -17.32 10.43
N TYR A 486 -5.32 -17.55 9.36
CA TYR A 486 -5.37 -18.81 8.62
C TYR A 486 -4.92 -18.64 7.15
N ARG A 487 -3.77 -17.98 6.95
CA ARG A 487 -3.25 -17.57 5.63
C ARG A 487 -3.13 -18.68 4.58
N ASN A 488 -2.85 -19.90 5.03
CA ASN A 488 -2.51 -21.04 4.16
C ASN A 488 -3.58 -22.15 4.15
N GLU A 489 -4.41 -22.20 5.20
CA GLU A 489 -5.20 -23.39 5.53
C GLU A 489 -6.19 -23.79 4.43
N ALA A 490 -6.85 -22.82 3.79
CA ALA A 490 -7.82 -23.12 2.75
C ALA A 490 -7.17 -23.77 1.52
N TYR A 491 -6.04 -23.24 1.06
CA TYR A 491 -5.35 -23.75 -0.13
C TYR A 491 -4.61 -25.06 0.14
N ASP A 492 -4.14 -25.29 1.36
CA ASP A 492 -3.51 -26.56 1.74
C ASP A 492 -4.49 -27.74 1.72
N LYS A 493 -5.80 -27.48 1.83
CA LYS A 493 -6.87 -28.49 1.74
C LYS A 493 -7.34 -28.79 0.30
N ILE A 494 -6.89 -28.02 -0.69
CA ILE A 494 -7.29 -28.22 -2.10
C ILE A 494 -6.48 -29.38 -2.70
N GLY A 495 -7.14 -30.24 -3.48
CA GLY A 495 -6.48 -31.35 -4.19
C GLY A 495 -5.45 -30.86 -5.23
N VAL A 496 -4.39 -31.63 -5.48
CA VAL A 496 -3.31 -31.25 -6.41
C VAL A 496 -3.83 -30.90 -7.81
N LYS A 497 -4.75 -31.71 -8.35
CA LYS A 497 -5.38 -31.47 -9.65
C LYS A 497 -6.08 -30.12 -9.74
N ASP A 498 -6.74 -29.69 -8.67
CA ASP A 498 -7.43 -28.41 -8.65
C ASP A 498 -6.47 -27.25 -8.38
N LEU A 499 -5.43 -27.44 -7.56
CA LEU A 499 -4.34 -26.48 -7.44
C LEU A 499 -3.67 -26.18 -8.79
N LEU A 500 -3.45 -27.20 -9.63
CA LEU A 500 -2.90 -27.01 -10.98
C LEU A 500 -3.83 -26.19 -11.87
N LYS A 501 -5.15 -26.37 -11.78
CA LYS A 501 -6.12 -25.51 -12.48
C LYS A 501 -6.05 -24.06 -11.98
N LEU A 502 -5.90 -23.85 -10.67
CA LEU A 502 -5.80 -22.52 -10.07
C LEU A 502 -4.55 -21.75 -10.51
N LEU A 503 -3.46 -22.43 -10.91
CA LEU A 503 -2.30 -21.78 -11.53
C LEU A 503 -2.62 -21.13 -12.89
N SER A 504 -3.75 -21.45 -13.52
CA SER A 504 -4.19 -20.81 -14.77
C SER A 504 -5.25 -19.73 -14.54
N ARG A 505 -5.55 -19.40 -13.27
CA ARG A 505 -6.58 -18.42 -12.94
C ARG A 505 -6.12 -17.00 -13.28
N TRP A 506 -7.06 -16.12 -13.64
CA TRP A 506 -6.79 -14.71 -13.96
C TRP A 506 -6.15 -13.93 -12.80
N SER A 507 -6.43 -14.32 -11.55
CA SER A 507 -5.96 -13.59 -10.37
C SER A 507 -4.53 -13.99 -10.03
N PRO A 508 -3.56 -13.05 -10.04
CA PRO A 508 -2.19 -13.35 -9.61
C PRO A 508 -2.13 -13.82 -8.15
N ILE A 509 -3.08 -13.41 -7.30
CA ILE A 509 -3.14 -13.80 -5.89
C ILE A 509 -3.56 -15.27 -5.77
N VAL A 510 -4.53 -15.71 -6.57
CA VAL A 510 -4.97 -17.12 -6.59
C VAL A 510 -3.85 -18.03 -7.10
N ARG A 511 -3.17 -17.62 -8.19
CA ARG A 511 -2.03 -18.37 -8.72
C ARG A 511 -0.90 -18.50 -7.70
N GLU A 512 -0.50 -17.39 -7.08
CA GLU A 512 0.57 -17.39 -6.07
C GLU A 512 0.19 -18.26 -4.85
N ARG A 513 -1.06 -18.16 -4.35
CA ARG A 513 -1.51 -18.99 -3.22
C ARG A 513 -1.49 -20.49 -3.57
N ALA A 514 -1.89 -20.85 -4.79
CA ALA A 514 -1.82 -22.22 -5.27
C ALA A 514 -0.38 -22.71 -5.44
N ALA A 515 0.50 -21.89 -6.03
CA ALA A 515 1.92 -22.15 -6.19
C ALA A 515 2.62 -22.37 -4.83
N MET A 516 2.37 -21.49 -3.86
CA MET A 516 2.87 -21.62 -2.49
C MET A 516 2.37 -22.90 -1.81
N ALA A 517 1.10 -23.29 -2.02
CA ALA A 517 0.55 -24.52 -1.45
C ALA A 517 1.22 -25.77 -2.03
N LEU A 518 1.41 -25.83 -3.35
CA LEU A 518 2.17 -26.91 -4.01
C LEU A 518 3.60 -27.00 -3.47
N GLY A 519 4.30 -25.86 -3.38
CA GLY A 519 5.67 -25.78 -2.87
C GLY A 519 5.80 -26.21 -1.41
N ARG A 520 4.91 -25.77 -0.51
CA ARG A 520 4.87 -26.21 0.90
C ARG A 520 4.68 -27.72 1.04
N ARG A 521 3.88 -28.31 0.15
CA ARG A 521 3.59 -29.74 0.12
C ARG A 521 4.68 -30.56 -0.58
N GLY A 522 5.67 -29.91 -1.19
CA GLY A 522 6.73 -30.58 -1.95
C GLY A 522 6.24 -31.24 -3.24
N VAL A 523 5.11 -30.81 -3.79
CA VAL A 523 4.51 -31.39 -5.01
C VAL A 523 5.10 -30.70 -6.23
N SER A 524 5.77 -31.45 -7.11
CA SER A 524 6.42 -30.93 -8.32
C SER A 524 6.05 -31.78 -9.56
N PRO A 525 4.87 -31.53 -10.15
CA PRO A 525 4.41 -32.21 -11.36
C PRO A 525 5.15 -31.61 -12.58
N ASN A 526 6.38 -32.08 -12.82
CA ASN A 526 7.28 -31.51 -13.83
C ASN A 526 6.66 -31.48 -15.23
N LYS A 527 5.94 -32.54 -15.64
CA LYS A 527 5.31 -32.62 -16.96
C LYS A 527 4.29 -31.49 -17.14
N GLU A 528 3.39 -31.34 -16.18
CA GLU A 528 2.34 -30.33 -16.19
C GLU A 528 2.93 -28.91 -16.15
N PHE A 529 3.97 -28.67 -15.34
CA PHE A 529 4.64 -27.37 -15.33
C PHE A 529 5.30 -27.03 -16.66
N ILE A 530 5.94 -27.99 -17.34
CA ILE A 530 6.56 -27.78 -18.65
C ILE A 530 5.49 -27.50 -19.73
N GLU A 531 4.38 -28.24 -19.71
CA GLU A 531 3.24 -28.01 -20.62
C GLU A 531 2.65 -26.62 -20.40
N MET A 532 2.43 -26.23 -19.15
CA MET A 532 1.91 -24.90 -18.80
C MET A 532 2.86 -23.77 -19.20
N LEU A 533 4.18 -23.93 -19.03
CA LEU A 533 5.19 -22.97 -19.48
C LEU A 533 5.18 -22.75 -20.99
N SER A 534 4.62 -23.69 -21.77
CA SER A 534 4.49 -23.64 -23.22
C SER A 534 3.09 -23.24 -23.70
N SER A 535 2.15 -22.97 -22.78
CA SER A 535 0.75 -22.60 -23.09
C SER A 535 0.63 -21.31 -23.90
N ASN A 536 -0.37 -21.16 -24.76
CA ASN A 536 -0.63 -19.86 -25.42
C ASN A 536 -1.24 -18.81 -24.47
N ASN A 537 -1.60 -19.20 -23.25
CA ASN A 537 -2.17 -18.32 -22.25
C ASN A 537 -1.09 -17.82 -21.28
N LEU A 538 -0.87 -16.49 -21.23
CA LEU A 538 0.14 -15.86 -20.36
C LEU A 538 -0.08 -16.15 -18.87
N GLU A 539 -1.33 -16.12 -18.40
CA GLU A 539 -1.63 -16.38 -16.98
C GLU A 539 -1.22 -17.79 -16.55
N THR A 540 -1.38 -18.77 -17.45
CA THR A 540 -0.93 -20.15 -17.26
C THR A 540 0.59 -20.23 -17.14
N ARG A 541 1.32 -19.49 -17.99
CA ARG A 541 2.79 -19.41 -17.92
C ARG A 541 3.26 -18.74 -16.63
N TYR A 542 2.62 -17.63 -16.22
CA TYR A 542 2.93 -16.98 -14.95
C TYR A 542 2.75 -17.93 -13.77
N GLY A 543 1.62 -18.64 -13.70
CA GLY A 543 1.36 -19.60 -12.63
C GLY A 543 2.37 -20.74 -12.59
N ALA A 544 2.82 -21.23 -13.74
CA ALA A 544 3.88 -22.25 -13.79
C ALA A 544 5.24 -21.70 -13.33
N SER A 545 5.62 -20.49 -13.74
CA SER A 545 6.84 -19.83 -13.24
C SER A 545 6.78 -19.61 -11.73
N GLN A 546 5.65 -19.13 -11.20
CA GLN A 546 5.43 -18.95 -9.76
C GLN A 546 5.51 -20.30 -9.01
N ALA A 547 4.89 -21.36 -9.52
CA ALA A 547 4.98 -22.69 -8.90
C ALA A 547 6.41 -23.25 -8.89
N LEU A 548 7.16 -23.06 -9.98
CA LEU A 548 8.56 -23.46 -10.05
C LEU A 548 9.46 -22.62 -9.14
N ALA A 549 9.12 -21.35 -8.91
CA ALA A 549 9.81 -20.50 -7.94
C ALA A 549 9.71 -21.01 -6.49
N HIS A 550 8.65 -21.77 -6.17
CA HIS A 550 8.46 -22.43 -4.88
C HIS A 550 8.87 -23.91 -4.88
N THR A 551 9.41 -24.42 -5.99
CA THR A 551 9.84 -25.82 -6.14
C THR A 551 11.32 -25.96 -5.80
N LYS A 552 11.66 -26.85 -4.85
CA LYS A 552 13.05 -27.05 -4.40
C LYS A 552 13.93 -27.80 -5.41
N THR A 553 13.37 -28.80 -6.09
CA THR A 553 14.12 -29.72 -6.97
C THR A 553 13.37 -29.93 -8.29
N PRO A 554 13.28 -28.91 -9.16
CA PRO A 554 12.67 -29.06 -10.48
C PRO A 554 13.56 -29.91 -11.40
N SER A 555 12.97 -30.51 -12.43
CA SER A 555 13.74 -31.26 -13.44
C SER A 555 14.59 -30.32 -14.32
N PRO A 556 15.69 -30.81 -14.93
CA PRO A 556 16.48 -30.05 -15.90
C PRO A 556 15.64 -29.53 -17.09
N GLU A 557 14.65 -30.30 -17.53
CA GLU A 557 13.72 -29.92 -18.60
C GLU A 557 12.85 -28.73 -18.20
N ALA A 558 12.38 -28.69 -16.95
CA ALA A 558 11.65 -27.54 -16.42
C ALA A 558 12.53 -26.28 -16.34
N VAL A 559 13.80 -26.42 -15.95
CA VAL A 559 14.77 -25.31 -15.99
C VAL A 559 14.99 -24.82 -17.43
N ASN A 560 15.11 -25.71 -18.40
CA ASN A 560 15.24 -25.33 -19.82
C ASN A 560 13.98 -24.67 -20.36
N ALA A 561 12.79 -25.11 -19.96
CA ALA A 561 11.53 -24.48 -20.32
C ALA A 561 11.41 -23.05 -19.76
N LEU A 562 11.82 -22.83 -18.49
CA LEU A 562 11.93 -21.47 -17.93
C LEU A 562 12.92 -20.59 -18.70
N ARG A 563 14.08 -21.14 -19.07
CA ARG A 563 15.10 -20.42 -19.86
C ARG A 563 14.54 -19.96 -21.20
N LYS A 564 13.74 -20.79 -21.88
CA LYS A 564 13.08 -20.41 -23.14
C LYS A 564 12.14 -19.23 -22.97
N ASN A 565 11.45 -19.11 -21.84
CA ASN A 565 10.56 -17.98 -21.56
C ASN A 565 11.31 -16.66 -21.32
N LEU A 566 12.63 -16.66 -21.15
CA LEU A 566 13.44 -15.43 -21.13
C LEU A 566 13.52 -14.72 -22.49
N ASP A 567 13.11 -15.39 -23.58
CA ASP A 567 13.04 -14.84 -24.93
C ASP A 567 11.63 -14.39 -25.34
N HIS A 568 10.66 -14.48 -24.43
CA HIS A 568 9.28 -14.09 -24.71
C HIS A 568 9.12 -12.57 -24.79
N GLU A 569 8.20 -12.06 -25.62
CA GLU A 569 7.95 -10.62 -25.80
C GLU A 569 7.38 -9.95 -24.52
N ASP A 570 6.54 -10.67 -23.79
CA ASP A 570 5.99 -10.23 -22.52
C ASP A 570 7.08 -10.06 -21.44
N LEU A 571 7.24 -8.82 -20.98
CA LEU A 571 8.23 -8.42 -19.99
C LEU A 571 8.02 -9.07 -18.62
N TRP A 572 6.77 -9.28 -18.19
CA TRP A 572 6.50 -9.87 -16.88
C TRP A 572 6.82 -11.36 -16.85
N LEU A 573 6.60 -12.07 -17.97
CA LEU A 573 6.93 -13.49 -18.06
C LEU A 573 8.43 -13.70 -17.97
N ARG A 574 9.23 -12.82 -18.60
CA ARG A 574 10.69 -12.82 -18.47
C ARG A 574 11.11 -12.63 -17.02
N ILE A 575 10.50 -11.68 -16.30
CA ILE A 575 10.78 -11.42 -14.88
C ILE A 575 10.42 -12.62 -14.00
N GLU A 576 9.20 -13.16 -14.11
CA GLU A 576 8.74 -14.31 -13.31
C GLU A 576 9.61 -15.55 -13.57
N SER A 577 10.00 -15.77 -14.83
CA SER A 577 10.90 -16.88 -15.19
C SER A 577 12.30 -16.68 -14.62
N ALA A 578 12.84 -15.45 -14.65
CA ALA A 578 14.12 -15.13 -14.03
C ALA A 578 14.08 -15.26 -12.50
N GLU A 579 12.99 -14.86 -11.84
CA GLU A 579 12.81 -15.07 -10.41
C GLU A 579 12.75 -16.57 -10.06
N ALA A 580 12.00 -17.36 -10.83
CA ALA A 580 11.94 -18.80 -10.65
C ALA A 580 13.34 -19.44 -10.76
N LEU A 581 14.09 -19.12 -11.82
CA LEU A 581 15.47 -19.59 -12.00
C LEU A 581 16.37 -19.19 -10.84
N ALA A 582 16.25 -17.95 -10.34
CA ALA A 582 17.04 -17.49 -9.21
C ALA A 582 16.68 -18.17 -7.88
N ASN A 583 15.42 -18.55 -7.67
CA ASN A 583 14.98 -19.30 -6.50
C ASN A 583 15.40 -20.78 -6.55
N ILE A 584 15.44 -21.37 -7.75
CA ILE A 584 15.95 -22.73 -8.00
C ILE A 584 17.45 -22.81 -7.65
N GLY A 585 18.21 -21.76 -7.96
CA GLY A 585 19.61 -21.63 -7.53
C GLY A 585 20.59 -22.41 -8.41
N LYS A 586 21.42 -23.28 -7.81
CA LYS A 586 22.61 -23.85 -8.47
C LYS A 586 22.29 -24.57 -9.79
N SER A 587 21.21 -25.34 -9.86
CA SER A 587 20.80 -26.06 -11.08
C SER A 587 20.36 -25.14 -12.22
N ALA A 588 20.03 -23.88 -11.94
CA ALA A 588 19.62 -22.88 -12.92
C ALA A 588 20.76 -21.93 -13.36
N MET A 589 22.00 -22.13 -12.89
CA MET A 589 23.14 -21.25 -13.23
C MET A 589 23.47 -21.22 -14.72
N SER A 590 23.04 -22.22 -15.51
CA SER A 590 23.12 -22.21 -16.98
C SER A 590 22.33 -21.06 -17.64
N ALA A 591 21.39 -20.44 -16.91
CA ALA A 591 20.65 -19.27 -17.37
C ALA A 591 21.42 -17.94 -17.19
N LEU A 592 22.44 -17.92 -16.31
CA LEU A 592 23.09 -16.68 -15.88
C LEU A 592 23.66 -15.83 -17.04
N PRO A 593 24.34 -16.38 -18.07
CA PRO A 593 24.86 -15.56 -19.17
C PRO A 593 23.77 -14.79 -19.91
N LYS A 594 22.62 -15.42 -20.15
CA LYS A 594 21.47 -14.78 -20.78
C LYS A 594 20.89 -13.68 -19.90
N LEU A 595 20.72 -13.96 -18.60
CA LEU A 595 20.20 -12.99 -17.63
C LEU A 595 21.13 -11.76 -17.49
N LEU A 596 22.45 -11.93 -17.47
CA LEU A 596 23.41 -10.83 -17.49
C LEU A 596 23.33 -10.02 -18.79
N THR A 597 23.13 -10.69 -19.93
CA THR A 597 22.96 -10.03 -21.23
C THR A 597 21.70 -9.17 -21.24
N MET A 598 20.58 -9.68 -20.71
CA MET A 598 19.33 -8.92 -20.56
C MET A 598 19.50 -7.73 -19.62
N LEU A 599 20.17 -7.93 -18.48
CA LEU A 599 20.43 -6.86 -17.51
C LEU A 599 21.29 -5.73 -18.09
N ALA A 600 22.17 -6.04 -19.03
CA ALA A 600 23.01 -5.06 -19.72
C ALA A 600 22.26 -4.23 -20.77
N GLN A 601 21.06 -4.62 -21.18
CA GLN A 601 20.27 -3.87 -22.15
C GLN A 601 19.64 -2.63 -21.51
N PRO A 602 19.46 -1.54 -22.29
CA PRO A 602 18.64 -0.41 -21.86
C PRO A 602 17.18 -0.84 -21.71
N ALA A 603 16.43 -0.11 -20.89
CA ALA A 603 14.99 -0.31 -20.76
C ALA A 603 14.29 -0.06 -22.11
N SER A 604 13.30 -0.89 -22.45
CA SER A 604 12.41 -0.62 -23.58
C SER A 604 11.51 0.59 -23.28
N GLU A 605 10.93 1.17 -24.32
CA GLU A 605 10.03 2.33 -24.19
C GLU A 605 8.85 2.04 -23.23
N ASP A 606 8.29 0.83 -23.34
CA ASP A 606 7.18 0.33 -22.52
C ASP A 606 7.58 -0.15 -21.12
N ASP A 607 8.88 -0.14 -20.77
CA ASP A 607 9.36 -0.49 -19.43
C ASP A 607 9.56 0.78 -18.57
N PRO A 608 8.56 1.20 -17.77
CA PRO A 608 8.69 2.40 -16.97
C PRO A 608 9.80 2.24 -15.95
N ARG A 609 10.80 3.13 -15.99
CA ARG A 609 11.91 3.19 -15.02
C ARG A 609 12.88 1.99 -15.07
N GLY A 610 12.83 1.16 -16.11
CA GLY A 610 13.67 -0.04 -16.22
C GLY A 610 13.32 -1.08 -15.16
N MET A 611 12.03 -1.41 -15.00
CA MET A 611 11.56 -2.40 -14.04
C MET A 611 12.08 -3.79 -14.37
N GLU A 612 12.23 -4.19 -15.64
CA GLU A 612 12.83 -5.47 -15.96
C GLU A 612 14.25 -5.56 -15.42
N GLN A 613 15.10 -4.60 -15.77
CA GLN A 613 16.47 -4.53 -15.25
C GLN A 613 16.49 -4.52 -13.72
N ARG A 614 15.54 -3.82 -13.09
CA ARG A 614 15.40 -3.79 -11.63
C ARG A 614 15.15 -5.18 -11.03
N TYR A 615 14.16 -5.93 -11.53
CA TYR A 615 13.86 -7.26 -10.98
C TYR A 615 14.94 -8.28 -11.33
N LEU A 616 15.53 -8.19 -12.53
CA LEU A 616 16.69 -8.99 -12.90
C LEU A 616 17.87 -8.72 -11.96
N SER A 617 18.12 -7.47 -11.56
CA SER A 617 19.15 -7.14 -10.56
C SER A 617 18.89 -7.86 -9.23
N PHE A 618 17.64 -7.93 -8.78
CA PHE A 618 17.30 -8.65 -7.53
C PHE A 618 17.52 -10.16 -7.67
N ALA A 619 17.13 -10.75 -8.80
CA ALA A 619 17.33 -12.16 -9.10
C ALA A 619 18.84 -12.50 -9.20
N ILE A 620 19.60 -11.73 -9.97
CA ILE A 620 20.99 -12.01 -10.28
C ILE A 620 21.89 -11.60 -9.10
N PHE A 621 21.95 -10.33 -8.74
CA PHE A 621 22.88 -9.82 -7.73
C PHE A 621 22.39 -10.06 -6.30
N GLY A 622 21.07 -10.07 -6.11
CA GLY A 622 20.44 -10.32 -4.81
C GLY A 622 20.40 -11.80 -4.41
N LYS A 623 20.30 -12.73 -5.39
CA LYS A 623 20.19 -14.18 -5.15
C LYS A 623 21.32 -14.99 -5.82
N MET A 624 21.37 -15.09 -7.15
CA MET A 624 22.28 -16.02 -7.86
C MET A 624 23.76 -15.77 -7.57
N LEU A 625 24.21 -14.52 -7.63
CA LEU A 625 25.59 -14.08 -7.42
C LEU A 625 25.85 -13.57 -5.99
N ARG A 626 24.92 -13.83 -5.08
CA ARG A 626 25.02 -13.34 -3.70
C ARG A 626 26.27 -13.85 -3.00
N ASN A 627 26.65 -15.11 -3.23
CA ASN A 627 27.69 -15.80 -2.46
C ASN A 627 28.99 -16.04 -3.24
N SER A 628 28.96 -16.24 -4.56
CA SER A 628 30.15 -16.53 -5.38
C SER A 628 30.06 -15.86 -6.77
N LEU A 629 31.22 -15.64 -7.38
CA LEU A 629 31.41 -15.19 -8.77
C LEU A 629 32.17 -16.22 -9.63
N ASP A 630 32.29 -17.46 -9.15
CA ASP A 630 33.03 -18.53 -9.83
C ASP A 630 32.35 -18.93 -11.13
N GLY A 631 33.13 -19.08 -12.20
CA GLY A 631 32.64 -19.45 -13.53
C GLY A 631 31.76 -18.39 -14.22
N VAL A 632 31.69 -17.16 -13.65
CA VAL A 632 30.93 -16.06 -14.25
C VAL A 632 31.77 -15.37 -15.33
N ASP A 633 31.18 -15.19 -16.52
CA ASP A 633 31.73 -14.37 -17.58
C ASP A 633 31.93 -12.93 -17.09
N LYS A 634 33.20 -12.51 -17.00
CA LYS A 634 33.60 -11.22 -16.42
C LYS A 634 33.21 -10.03 -17.29
N ASP A 635 33.17 -10.21 -18.61
CA ASP A 635 32.80 -9.15 -19.54
C ASP A 635 31.29 -8.89 -19.51
N LEU A 636 30.49 -9.96 -19.50
CA LEU A 636 29.04 -9.84 -19.31
C LEU A 636 28.71 -9.24 -17.94
N LEU A 637 29.38 -9.71 -16.88
CA LEU A 637 29.19 -9.17 -15.53
C LEU A 637 29.50 -7.67 -15.47
N ARG A 638 30.61 -7.24 -16.08
CA ARG A 638 31.00 -5.82 -16.15
C ARG A 638 29.95 -4.98 -16.86
N LYS A 639 29.46 -5.41 -18.03
CA LYS A 639 28.42 -4.70 -18.78
C LYS A 639 27.12 -4.58 -17.98
N ALA A 640 26.71 -5.68 -17.34
CA ALA A 640 25.52 -5.76 -16.52
C ALA A 640 25.60 -4.84 -15.28
N ILE A 641 26.76 -4.80 -14.60
CA ILE A 641 27.02 -3.87 -13.50
C ILE A 641 26.92 -2.41 -13.98
N ALA A 642 27.62 -2.06 -15.06
CA ALA A 642 27.64 -0.69 -15.58
C ALA A 642 26.23 -0.19 -15.95
N ALA A 643 25.42 -1.04 -16.59
CA ALA A 643 24.04 -0.72 -16.94
C ALA A 643 23.15 -0.55 -15.68
N THR A 644 23.27 -1.46 -14.70
CA THR A 644 22.45 -1.43 -13.48
C THR A 644 22.74 -0.21 -12.61
N LEU A 645 23.97 0.32 -12.63
CA LEU A 645 24.34 1.55 -11.91
C LEU A 645 23.59 2.80 -12.42
N LEU A 646 22.99 2.72 -13.61
CA LEU A 646 22.17 3.80 -14.19
C LEU A 646 20.67 3.64 -13.88
N ASN A 647 20.21 2.48 -13.41
CA ASN A 647 18.80 2.18 -13.17
C ASN A 647 18.11 3.25 -12.30
N GLU A 648 16.84 3.58 -12.52
CA GLU A 648 16.19 4.64 -11.76
C GLU A 648 15.82 4.27 -10.32
N ASP A 649 15.91 2.98 -9.97
CA ASP A 649 15.66 2.46 -8.63
C ASP A 649 16.95 2.33 -7.79
N GLY A 650 16.98 3.02 -6.65
CA GLY A 650 18.13 3.00 -5.73
C GLY A 650 18.41 1.63 -5.12
N ARG A 651 17.39 0.76 -4.99
CA ARG A 651 17.57 -0.60 -4.47
C ARG A 651 18.23 -1.51 -5.51
N ALA A 652 17.82 -1.45 -6.78
CA ALA A 652 18.51 -2.14 -7.87
C ALA A 652 20.00 -1.75 -7.92
N ARG A 653 20.30 -0.44 -7.92
CA ARG A 653 21.70 0.03 -7.84
C ARG A 653 22.43 -0.52 -6.62
N SER A 654 21.77 -0.60 -5.47
CA SER A 654 22.39 -1.04 -4.20
C SER A 654 22.77 -2.52 -4.19
N ASP A 655 22.08 -3.38 -4.93
CA ASP A 655 22.42 -4.80 -5.01
C ASP A 655 23.77 -5.04 -5.71
N VAL A 656 24.17 -4.17 -6.65
CA VAL A 656 25.52 -4.17 -7.24
C VAL A 656 26.60 -4.04 -6.18
N GLY A 657 26.39 -3.21 -5.16
CA GLY A 657 27.38 -2.95 -4.10
C GLY A 657 27.80 -4.22 -3.34
N ARG A 658 26.96 -5.28 -3.36
CA ARG A 658 27.27 -6.58 -2.74
C ARG A 658 28.32 -7.39 -3.50
N LEU A 659 28.60 -7.01 -4.74
CA LEU A 659 29.59 -7.68 -5.59
C LEU A 659 30.98 -7.07 -5.45
N TYR A 660 31.07 -5.76 -5.17
CA TYR A 660 32.35 -5.04 -5.08
C TYR A 660 33.38 -5.72 -4.18
N GLY A 661 32.96 -6.25 -3.04
CA GLY A 661 33.86 -6.94 -2.12
C GLY A 661 34.54 -8.19 -2.71
N LYS A 662 33.94 -8.80 -3.75
CA LYS A 662 34.35 -10.05 -4.40
C LYS A 662 35.19 -9.86 -5.66
N LEU A 663 35.31 -8.62 -6.14
CA LEU A 663 36.09 -8.30 -7.33
C LEU A 663 37.50 -7.82 -6.93
N THR A 664 38.48 -8.21 -7.71
CA THR A 664 39.86 -7.71 -7.63
C THR A 664 39.95 -6.28 -8.12
N TYR A 665 41.10 -5.62 -7.88
CA TYR A 665 41.30 -4.27 -8.39
C TYR A 665 41.24 -4.20 -9.92
N GLU A 666 41.86 -5.16 -10.63
CA GLU A 666 41.85 -5.17 -12.10
C GLU A 666 40.45 -5.37 -12.68
N GLU A 667 39.59 -6.15 -12.01
CA GLU A 667 38.19 -6.31 -12.42
C GLU A 667 37.34 -5.07 -12.15
N ILE A 668 37.63 -4.31 -11.08
CA ILE A 668 36.90 -3.07 -10.74
C ILE A 668 37.38 -1.88 -11.54
N LYS A 669 38.66 -1.82 -11.90
CA LYS A 669 39.29 -0.68 -12.58
C LYS A 669 38.46 -0.15 -13.76
N PRO A 670 37.94 -0.98 -14.69
CA PRO A 670 37.10 -0.52 -15.79
C PRO A 670 35.74 0.06 -15.37
N LEU A 671 35.25 -0.29 -14.17
CA LEU A 671 33.97 0.18 -13.63
C LEU A 671 34.12 1.48 -12.82
N LEU A 672 35.33 1.88 -12.46
CA LEU A 672 35.57 3.04 -11.60
C LEU A 672 34.86 4.33 -12.06
N PRO A 673 34.83 4.70 -13.36
CA PRO A 673 34.07 5.87 -13.81
C PRO A 673 32.55 5.74 -13.59
N ALA A 674 31.98 4.55 -13.82
CA ALA A 674 30.56 4.29 -13.58
C ALA A 674 30.23 4.30 -12.08
N ILE A 675 31.13 3.76 -11.24
CA ILE A 675 31.02 3.79 -9.78
C ILE A 675 31.07 5.24 -9.29
N GLU A 676 32.02 6.04 -9.76
CA GLU A 676 32.12 7.47 -9.43
C GLU A 676 30.83 8.21 -9.77
N LYS A 677 30.31 8.02 -10.99
CA LYS A 677 29.04 8.60 -11.42
C LYS A 677 27.88 8.17 -10.51
N ALA A 678 27.80 6.89 -10.12
CA ALA A 678 26.77 6.40 -9.20
C ALA A 678 26.91 6.96 -7.77
N ILE A 679 28.13 7.30 -7.33
CA ILE A 679 28.37 8.01 -6.06
C ILE A 679 27.87 9.45 -6.14
N LYS A 680 28.17 10.16 -7.23
CA LYS A 680 27.81 11.58 -7.44
C LYS A 680 26.33 11.77 -7.72
N THR A 681 25.72 10.89 -8.49
CA THR A 681 24.34 11.03 -8.99
C THR A 681 23.41 10.02 -8.32
N PRO A 682 22.60 10.45 -7.34
CA PRO A 682 21.61 9.60 -6.70
C PRO A 682 20.55 9.08 -7.68
N SER A 683 19.90 7.97 -7.32
CA SER A 683 18.72 7.50 -8.06
C SER A 683 17.55 8.51 -7.96
N PRO A 684 16.78 8.71 -9.03
CA PRO A 684 15.71 9.70 -9.08
C PRO A 684 14.44 9.33 -8.28
N SER A 685 14.22 8.05 -7.96
CA SER A 685 12.97 7.57 -7.34
C SER A 685 12.73 8.01 -5.89
N GLY A 686 13.77 8.38 -5.14
CA GLY A 686 13.63 8.89 -3.77
C GLY A 686 14.88 8.72 -2.90
N VAL A 687 14.86 9.35 -1.71
CA VAL A 687 16.04 9.41 -0.82
C VAL A 687 16.32 8.10 -0.08
N MET A 688 15.30 7.28 0.20
CA MET A 688 15.42 6.08 1.05
C MET A 688 16.51 5.11 0.60
N PHE A 689 16.52 4.75 -0.68
CA PHE A 689 17.44 3.76 -1.24
C PHE A 689 18.59 4.38 -2.02
N ALA A 690 18.62 5.72 -2.15
CA ALA A 690 19.62 6.42 -2.94
C ALA A 690 21.05 6.36 -2.34
N SER A 691 21.19 6.04 -1.05
CA SER A 691 22.49 6.10 -0.36
C SER A 691 23.27 4.78 -0.43
N GLY A 692 22.61 3.64 -0.61
CA GLY A 692 23.23 2.32 -0.45
C GLY A 692 24.39 2.09 -1.42
N ILE A 693 24.16 2.33 -2.71
CA ILE A 693 25.20 2.21 -3.75
C ILE A 693 26.30 3.27 -3.61
N ARG A 694 25.95 4.51 -3.23
CA ARG A 694 26.91 5.62 -3.06
C ARG A 694 27.93 5.27 -1.98
N LEU A 695 27.44 4.80 -0.83
CA LEU A 695 28.29 4.39 0.29
C LEU A 695 29.11 3.13 -0.05
N SER A 696 28.54 2.18 -0.77
CA SER A 696 29.29 0.98 -1.22
C SER A 696 30.36 1.34 -2.25
N GLY A 697 30.10 2.33 -3.10
CA GLY A 697 31.08 2.96 -3.98
C GLY A 697 32.24 3.59 -3.21
N LEU A 698 31.94 4.38 -2.17
CA LEU A 698 32.99 4.97 -1.32
C LEU A 698 33.83 3.92 -0.60
N ASP A 699 33.19 2.86 -0.08
CA ASP A 699 33.91 1.75 0.57
C ASP A 699 34.89 1.07 -0.40
N ILE A 700 34.52 0.92 -1.68
CA ILE A 700 35.39 0.26 -2.66
C ILE A 700 36.51 1.18 -3.17
N LEU A 701 36.24 2.47 -3.34
CA LEU A 701 37.29 3.46 -3.62
C LEU A 701 38.32 3.50 -2.47
N ALA A 702 37.85 3.46 -1.23
CA ALA A 702 38.67 3.40 -0.03
C ALA A 702 39.51 2.12 0.05
N LYS A 703 38.89 0.94 -0.13
CA LYS A 703 39.58 -0.36 -0.16
C LYS A 703 40.75 -0.37 -1.17
N HIS A 704 40.58 0.28 -2.32
CA HIS A 704 41.59 0.34 -3.38
C HIS A 704 42.42 1.64 -3.40
N ARG A 705 42.31 2.48 -2.35
CA ARG A 705 43.12 3.69 -2.15
C ARG A 705 43.00 4.69 -3.30
N ILE A 706 41.80 4.85 -3.87
CA ILE A 706 41.52 5.83 -4.94
C ILE A 706 41.37 7.23 -4.34
N LYS A 707 42.28 8.15 -4.67
CA LYS A 707 42.38 9.47 -4.01
C LYS A 707 41.08 10.29 -4.05
N GLU A 708 40.33 10.22 -5.15
CA GLU A 708 39.10 10.99 -5.38
C GLU A 708 37.99 10.61 -4.38
N GLY A 709 38.02 9.37 -3.87
CA GLY A 709 37.07 8.88 -2.86
C GLY A 709 37.03 9.75 -1.61
N MET A 710 38.15 10.37 -1.23
CA MET A 710 38.20 11.27 -0.08
C MET A 710 37.33 12.51 -0.23
N SER A 711 37.31 13.14 -1.41
CA SER A 711 36.47 14.31 -1.65
C SER A 711 34.98 13.92 -1.73
N LEU A 712 34.69 12.81 -2.40
CA LEU A 712 33.33 12.30 -2.56
C LEU A 712 32.66 11.94 -1.23
N CYS A 713 33.42 11.53 -0.21
CA CYS A 713 32.89 11.31 1.13
C CYS A 713 32.14 12.53 1.66
N PHE A 714 32.66 13.74 1.45
CA PHE A 714 32.01 14.98 1.90
C PHE A 714 30.75 15.31 1.09
N GLU A 715 30.73 15.00 -0.20
CA GLU A 715 29.55 15.17 -1.06
C GLU A 715 28.40 14.23 -0.67
N VAL A 716 28.70 13.03 -0.18
CA VAL A 716 27.70 12.03 0.24
C VAL A 716 27.16 12.28 1.65
N MET A 717 27.92 12.94 2.53
CA MET A 717 27.51 13.18 3.92
C MET A 717 26.17 13.94 4.03
N GLU A 718 25.96 14.96 3.19
CA GLU A 718 24.72 15.74 3.08
C GLU A 718 24.06 16.02 4.44
N ILE A 719 24.74 16.78 5.31
CA ILE A 719 24.40 16.95 6.74
C ILE A 719 23.04 17.58 7.01
N GLN A 720 22.37 18.13 6.00
CA GLN A 720 21.01 18.68 6.12
C GLN A 720 19.91 17.68 5.75
N LYS A 721 20.26 16.57 5.06
CA LYS A 721 19.27 15.63 4.52
C LYS A 721 18.92 14.52 5.52
N TRP A 722 17.72 13.97 5.37
CA TRP A 722 17.27 12.78 6.09
C TRP A 722 18.24 11.60 5.88
N GLY A 723 18.41 10.74 6.89
CA GLY A 723 19.32 9.59 6.84
C GLY A 723 20.81 9.89 7.07
N LYS A 724 21.19 11.16 7.33
CA LYS A 724 22.58 11.58 7.56
C LYS A 724 23.30 10.82 8.67
N ALA A 725 22.59 10.46 9.75
CA ALA A 725 23.15 9.74 10.89
C ALA A 725 23.69 8.35 10.51
N ALA A 726 23.18 7.75 9.42
CA ALA A 726 23.71 6.51 8.87
C ALA A 726 24.80 6.74 7.81
N ARG A 727 24.72 7.82 7.03
CA ARG A 727 25.69 8.15 5.98
C ARG A 727 27.04 8.61 6.55
N ILE A 728 27.03 9.59 7.45
CA ILE A 728 28.25 10.24 7.94
C ILE A 728 29.23 9.24 8.55
N PRO A 729 28.83 8.33 9.47
CA PRO A 729 29.77 7.39 10.07
C PRO A 729 30.46 6.47 9.05
N ARG A 730 29.74 6.04 8.00
CA ARG A 730 30.31 5.18 6.96
C ARG A 730 31.30 5.95 6.08
N CYS A 731 31.02 7.22 5.75
CA CYS A 731 31.99 8.09 5.09
C CYS A 731 33.25 8.33 5.94
N LEU A 732 33.09 8.58 7.25
CA LEU A 732 34.23 8.75 8.16
C LEU A 732 35.10 7.48 8.24
N LYS A 733 34.46 6.31 8.31
CA LYS A 733 35.17 5.02 8.25
C LYS A 733 35.96 4.85 6.95
N ALA A 734 35.38 5.22 5.81
CA ALA A 734 36.07 5.19 4.53
C ALA A 734 37.29 6.14 4.53
N LEU A 735 37.14 7.35 5.05
CA LEU A 735 38.24 8.32 5.18
C LEU A 735 39.37 7.82 6.08
N ALA A 736 39.05 7.17 7.20
CA ALA A 736 40.02 6.61 8.12
C ALA A 736 40.98 5.62 7.44
N SER A 737 40.48 4.85 6.46
CA SER A 737 41.30 3.85 5.74
C SER A 737 42.42 4.43 4.87
N TYR A 738 42.40 5.74 4.59
CA TYR A 738 43.47 6.43 3.85
C TYR A 738 44.65 6.84 4.74
N GLY A 739 44.53 6.73 6.07
CA GLY A 739 45.59 7.05 7.02
C GLY A 739 46.17 8.46 6.85
N GLY A 740 47.49 8.56 6.88
CA GLY A 740 48.25 9.80 6.72
C GLY A 740 48.11 10.42 5.33
N SER A 741 47.75 9.63 4.31
CA SER A 741 47.44 10.15 2.98
C SER A 741 46.17 11.00 2.95
N ALA A 742 45.36 10.99 4.01
CA ALA A 742 44.20 11.88 4.20
C ALA A 742 44.54 13.25 4.80
N LYS A 743 45.81 13.56 5.14
CA LYS A 743 46.19 14.89 5.66
C LYS A 743 45.68 16.08 4.82
N PRO A 744 45.66 16.03 3.47
CA PRO A 744 45.11 17.13 2.66
C PRO A 744 43.64 17.47 2.91
N ILE A 745 42.83 16.56 3.48
CA ILE A 745 41.40 16.80 3.76
C ILE A 745 41.13 17.28 5.20
N LEU A 746 42.15 17.42 6.05
CA LEU A 746 41.99 17.92 7.42
C LEU A 746 41.22 19.26 7.51
N PRO A 747 41.45 20.26 6.62
CA PRO A 747 40.65 21.49 6.65
C PRO A 747 39.15 21.24 6.44
N LYS A 748 38.78 20.28 5.57
CA LYS A 748 37.37 19.91 5.34
C LYS A 748 36.78 19.16 6.54
N LEU A 749 37.55 18.29 7.21
CA LEU A 749 37.11 17.62 8.44
C LEU A 749 36.86 18.61 9.59
N LYS A 750 37.78 19.57 9.80
CA LYS A 750 37.60 20.63 10.80
C LYS A 750 36.38 21.51 10.51
N LYS A 751 36.12 21.80 9.23
CA LYS A 751 34.89 22.48 8.82
C LYS A 751 33.64 21.64 9.11
N LEU A 752 33.66 20.35 8.77
CA LEU A 752 32.54 19.43 9.05
C LEU A 752 32.22 19.37 10.55
N GLU A 753 33.25 19.28 11.41
CA GLU A 753 33.08 19.30 12.86
C GLU A 753 32.37 20.59 13.32
N LYS A 754 32.84 21.75 12.84
CA LYS A 754 32.21 23.05 13.12
C LYS A 754 30.75 23.09 12.66
N ASP A 755 30.47 22.63 11.44
CA ASP A 755 29.13 22.62 10.87
C ASP A 755 28.18 21.69 11.66
N LEU A 756 28.68 20.53 12.12
CA LEU A 756 27.90 19.60 12.95
C LEU A 756 27.65 20.16 14.37
N LEU A 757 28.63 20.85 14.97
CA LEU A 757 28.47 21.54 16.25
C LEU A 757 27.43 22.67 16.18
N ALA A 758 27.33 23.35 15.03
CA ALA A 758 26.34 24.38 14.75
C ALA A 758 24.98 23.83 14.28
N HIS A 759 24.88 22.52 14.00
CA HIS A 759 23.67 21.93 13.44
C HIS A 759 22.51 21.92 14.45
N ARG A 760 21.29 22.20 13.98
CA ARG A 760 20.07 22.24 14.83
C ARG A 760 19.80 20.93 15.60
N GLU A 761 20.24 19.80 15.05
CA GLU A 761 20.13 18.46 15.65
C GLU A 761 21.43 18.00 16.35
N LYS A 762 22.33 18.91 16.76
CA LYS A 762 23.65 18.55 17.33
C LYS A 762 23.59 17.50 18.44
N ARG A 763 22.57 17.56 19.30
CA ARG A 763 22.37 16.58 20.39
C ARG A 763 22.22 15.16 19.86
N ASN A 764 21.56 14.98 18.72
CA ASN A 764 21.38 13.67 18.08
C ASN A 764 22.62 13.23 17.29
N LEU A 765 23.59 14.13 17.10
CA LEU A 765 24.79 13.92 16.31
C LEU A 765 26.06 13.87 17.16
N GLU A 766 25.96 13.91 18.49
CA GLU A 766 27.09 13.95 19.42
C GLU A 766 28.10 12.82 19.17
N ARG A 767 27.61 11.57 19.02
CA ARG A 767 28.47 10.43 18.67
C ARG A 767 29.21 10.64 17.35
N VAL A 768 28.56 11.26 16.36
CA VAL A 768 29.16 11.56 15.06
C VAL A 768 30.22 12.64 15.20
N ILE A 769 29.94 13.72 15.93
CA ILE A 769 30.86 14.82 16.21
C ILE A 769 32.13 14.27 16.89
N ASN A 770 31.98 13.46 17.93
CA ASN A 770 33.11 12.82 18.62
C ASN A 770 33.94 11.94 17.67
N THR A 771 33.28 11.21 16.77
CA THR A 771 33.97 10.40 15.74
C THR A 771 34.77 11.26 14.77
N VAL A 772 34.26 12.44 14.39
CA VAL A 772 35.00 13.39 13.53
C VAL A 772 36.25 13.90 14.25
N GLY A 773 36.11 14.35 15.49
CA GLY A 773 37.24 14.85 16.28
C GLY A 773 38.31 13.77 16.53
N GLN A 774 37.91 12.53 16.77
CA GLN A 774 38.83 11.40 16.87
C GLN A 774 39.58 11.15 15.55
N LEU A 775 38.85 11.11 14.42
CA LEU A 775 39.44 10.90 13.11
C LEU A 775 40.45 11.99 12.72
N ILE A 776 40.18 13.25 13.08
CA ILE A 776 41.12 14.37 12.85
C ILE A 776 42.46 14.08 13.54
N LYS A 777 42.42 13.71 14.83
CA LYS A 777 43.63 13.38 15.61
C LYS A 777 44.36 12.16 15.04
N GLU A 778 43.62 11.12 14.64
CA GLU A 778 44.18 9.92 14.02
C GLU A 778 44.94 10.26 12.71
N ILE A 779 44.35 11.09 11.83
CA ILE A 779 45.00 11.50 10.57
C ILE A 779 46.22 12.41 10.82
N GLU A 780 46.12 13.35 11.77
CA GLU A 780 47.22 14.25 12.13
C GLU A 780 48.45 13.48 12.63
N THR A 781 48.21 12.45 13.45
CA THR A 781 49.26 11.63 14.07
C THR A 781 49.68 10.41 13.25
N SER A 782 48.93 10.06 12.19
CA SER A 782 49.21 8.87 11.38
C SER A 782 50.57 8.97 10.67
N LYS A 783 51.37 7.92 10.88
CA LYS A 783 52.63 7.67 10.17
C LYS A 783 52.44 6.78 8.94
N ASP A 784 51.38 5.96 8.91
CA ASP A 784 51.04 5.15 7.75
C ASP A 784 50.45 6.05 6.65
N SER A 785 51.14 6.18 5.52
CA SER A 785 50.73 7.01 4.38
C SER A 785 50.68 6.15 3.11
N PRO A 786 49.59 5.40 2.90
CA PRO A 786 49.50 4.45 1.81
C PRO A 786 49.56 5.14 0.44
N LYS A 787 50.26 4.53 -0.52
CA LYS A 787 50.30 5.00 -1.91
C LYS A 787 48.88 5.00 -2.50
N LEU A 788 48.49 6.15 -3.03
CA LEU A 788 47.18 6.35 -3.64
C LEU A 788 47.20 6.03 -5.13
N ARG A 789 46.05 5.63 -5.63
CA ARG A 789 45.73 5.49 -7.05
C ARG A 789 44.78 6.60 -7.47
N SER A 790 44.64 6.77 -8.78
CA SER A 790 43.77 7.76 -9.41
C SER A 790 42.66 7.04 -10.17
N LEU A 791 41.51 7.70 -10.33
CA LEU A 791 40.45 7.23 -11.24
C LEU A 791 40.89 7.27 -12.71
N ASN A 792 41.77 8.22 -13.04
CA ASN A 792 42.39 8.41 -14.35
C ASN A 792 43.76 7.74 -14.43
#